data_AF-A0A6G8CKA7-F1
#
_entry.id   AF-A0A6G8CKA7-F1
#
_cell.length_a   1.000
_cell.length_b   1.000
_cell.length_c   1.000
_cell.angle_alpha   90.00
_cell.angle_beta   90.00
_cell.angle_gamma   90.00
#
_symmetry.space_group_name_H-M   'P 1'
#
loop_
_entity.id
_entity.type
_entity.pdbx_description
1 polymer ?
#
loop_
_entity_poly.entity_id
_entity_poly.type
_entity_poly.pdbx_seq_one_letter_code
_entity_poly.pdbx_strand_id
1 'polypeptide(L)'
;MAKNSNRPRYQDVWIGLAIGLICFAVFNANLRSIGAADSYVARYLPLSIWKHHSLALEPIAEQVAQGVKIPDSPKEAIIWVNRGPNGNPVSLYPLVTPLLVTPLYLPAYLYMEHVGWHPGVFDQVARLMEKLSASLVASLTTTLLYLVLRRQSRARTAALLSLVFALGTSTWVISSQALWMHGVAQLLVTFALWLVTADRCNRWSAMGLGLTCALIACNRPPDALLAAGFAAYALVWARGHYAAFAAGALVPIALTLAYNLGMTGYVMGGYGIVAQGAQSAVTLSRIPEGIMALLISPVHGLFVFSPFLLLVVLRLRTVIAQASSPLLARCLLGAVAVQILFYATVHWTQGVSWGPRYLTDMLPILFWLLPVAIQSLMRSGRAVFIVACLASIAMEALGAFGYTGQAHAQSLASPSKISPAEMNKMEKRAAWKTSNAPFLSKPVFFNDLTPLLMGSIERAVLTPSGSMVVEGWTLLGGKAPYDLHLLGDGKKRSAATATFVVRPDVERSLGIGTPVGWRMVFPSTEYEPGRHVFTAMVRSHPNAQPRILPNVTFDLKAPPDNATVAPLQGSIDSISVHAGDTVDIAGWALAHGDTPAQVQLLFDGKPYPRGITTFFERPDVVQYTAVLAASGWRITLPARDLSPGEHVLTVLVLPKSGGKGLALPTAKLIIPTRMPQPPSGTWTLTEAAQYASSMLAHRQHADGYWLTEHTQSLQYRDAKQELNIFSNAEMLDILGPVAREAGAQEMLARARTFLSTQIEDSGLVRYHGRTDLATHGTISCRITPDADDTALVWRVASNGNLALQDRALATLQKYRTADGLYRTWLAPQNQYECIDPGSAPNPPDIGIQIHILLWLHHAYPAQAPPFCRALQKRAADERLWVYYQHAPAAIAMRLKELESIGCPLELPVNRLSTQVAGQQPWLNVMARIRQLQGKPIDPSEQASNSELLKQLAAHGFASITRDPLLFFHNDMSASVKRFYWSRDMGYALWLRLYHDNERSKIGGEAVPASPPRQGARS
;
A
#
# COMPACT_ATOMS: atom_id res chain seq x y z
N MET A 1 41.59 35.09 -38.89
CA MET A 1 40.33 34.94 -38.13
C MET A 1 40.10 36.22 -37.34
N ALA A 2 39.02 36.93 -37.64
CA ALA A 2 38.74 38.27 -37.12
C ALA A 2 38.59 38.28 -35.58
N LYS A 3 39.33 39.19 -34.92
CA LYS A 3 39.14 39.62 -33.53
C LYS A 3 37.72 40.22 -33.39
N ASN A 4 36.71 39.39 -33.18
CA ASN A 4 35.39 39.86 -32.77
C ASN A 4 35.38 40.05 -31.25
N SER A 5 34.93 41.22 -30.81
CA SER A 5 34.83 41.67 -29.42
C SER A 5 34.49 40.55 -28.42
N ASN A 6 35.40 40.29 -27.47
CA ASN A 6 35.32 39.24 -26.45
C ASN A 6 34.30 39.49 -25.31
N ARG A 7 33.42 40.49 -25.45
CA ARG A 7 32.29 40.68 -24.52
C ARG A 7 31.07 39.92 -25.04
N PRO A 8 30.37 39.13 -24.20
CA PRO A 8 29.11 38.51 -24.60
C PRO A 8 28.17 39.63 -25.05
N ARG A 9 27.63 39.50 -26.26
CA ARG A 9 26.60 40.43 -26.72
C ARG A 9 25.36 40.20 -25.84
N TYR A 10 24.51 41.21 -25.66
CA TYR A 10 23.26 41.04 -24.90
C TYR A 10 22.47 39.79 -25.32
N GLN A 11 22.51 39.45 -26.62
CA GLN A 11 21.94 38.22 -27.17
C GLN A 11 22.52 36.92 -26.58
N ASP A 12 23.82 36.84 -26.31
CA ASP A 12 24.44 35.65 -25.72
C ASP A 12 23.94 35.43 -24.28
N VAL A 13 23.77 36.51 -23.51
CA VAL A 13 23.21 36.40 -22.14
C VAL A 13 21.79 35.85 -22.17
N TRP A 14 20.94 36.34 -23.08
CA TRP A 14 19.58 35.82 -23.24
C TRP A 14 19.53 34.36 -23.68
N ILE A 15 20.41 33.94 -24.60
CA ILE A 15 20.51 32.53 -24.99
C ILE A 15 20.95 31.67 -23.81
N GLY A 16 21.92 32.13 -23.03
CA GLY A 16 22.36 31.45 -21.81
C GLY A 16 21.21 31.26 -20.82
N LEU A 17 20.45 32.34 -20.55
CA LEU A 17 19.28 32.29 -19.67
C LEU A 17 18.20 31.34 -20.18
N ALA A 18 17.92 31.34 -21.48
CA ALA A 18 16.96 30.42 -22.09
C ALA A 18 17.39 28.96 -21.92
N ILE A 19 18.69 28.65 -22.12
CA ILE A 19 19.26 27.31 -21.86
C ILE A 19 19.08 26.96 -20.38
N GLY A 20 19.41 27.87 -19.47
CA GLY A 20 19.23 27.67 -18.03
C GLY A 20 17.78 27.36 -17.65
N LEU A 21 16.81 28.10 -18.19
CA LEU A 21 15.38 27.87 -17.95
C LEU A 21 14.91 26.50 -18.48
N ILE A 22 15.36 26.11 -19.68
CA ILE A 22 15.08 24.78 -20.25
C ILE A 22 15.65 23.69 -19.33
N CYS A 23 16.90 23.82 -18.91
CA CYS A 23 17.53 22.87 -17.99
C CYS A 23 16.79 22.82 -16.65
N PHE A 24 16.38 23.96 -16.10
CA PHE A 24 15.64 24.01 -14.85
C PHE A 24 14.31 23.27 -14.95
N ALA A 25 13.56 23.46 -16.04
CA ALA A 25 12.33 22.72 -16.30
C ALA A 25 12.58 21.22 -16.44
N VAL A 26 13.59 20.80 -17.22
CA VAL A 26 13.93 19.40 -17.45
C VAL A 26 14.40 18.71 -16.15
N PHE A 27 15.23 19.37 -15.35
CA PHE A 27 15.74 18.83 -14.09
C PHE A 27 14.63 18.59 -13.05
N ASN A 28 13.54 19.37 -13.10
CA ASN A 28 12.38 19.23 -12.23
C ASN A 28 11.26 18.34 -12.78
N ALA A 29 11.33 17.92 -14.05
CA ALA A 29 10.27 17.16 -14.72
C ALA A 29 9.94 15.80 -14.08
N ASN A 30 10.86 15.23 -13.30
CA ASN A 30 10.63 13.95 -12.62
C ASN A 30 9.86 14.04 -11.29
N LEU A 31 9.64 15.25 -10.74
CA LEU A 31 8.93 15.48 -9.47
C LEU A 31 9.39 14.57 -8.32
N ARG A 32 10.70 14.34 -8.24
CA ARG A 32 11.38 13.56 -7.18
C ARG A 32 12.76 14.11 -6.88
N SER A 33 13.23 13.87 -5.66
CA SER A 33 14.63 14.03 -5.28
C SER A 33 15.38 12.70 -5.48
N ILE A 34 16.61 12.77 -6.00
CA ILE A 34 17.54 11.62 -6.02
C ILE A 34 18.62 11.89 -4.98
N GLY A 35 18.17 11.98 -3.73
CA GLY A 35 19.07 12.28 -2.61
C GLY A 35 19.82 11.05 -2.12
N ALA A 36 21.03 11.29 -1.64
CA ALA A 36 21.71 10.41 -0.71
C ALA A 36 21.71 11.07 0.66
N ALA A 37 22.05 10.30 1.68
CA ALA A 37 22.13 10.83 3.03
C ALA A 37 23.17 11.96 3.19
N ASP A 38 24.13 12.03 2.27
CA ASP A 38 25.10 13.11 2.07
C ASP A 38 24.46 14.51 1.93
N SER A 39 23.19 14.58 1.51
CA SER A 39 22.46 15.84 1.26
C SER A 39 21.60 16.32 2.43
N TYR A 40 21.38 15.52 3.48
CA TYR A 40 20.41 15.85 4.53
C TYR A 40 20.77 17.11 5.32
N VAL A 41 22.04 17.32 5.65
CA VAL A 41 22.45 18.57 6.31
C VAL A 41 22.20 19.77 5.38
N ALA A 42 22.58 19.65 4.10
CA ALA A 42 22.38 20.71 3.12
C ALA A 42 20.88 21.02 2.86
N ARG A 43 20.00 20.03 3.06
CA ARG A 43 18.55 20.14 2.96
C ARG A 43 17.93 20.95 4.11
N TYR A 44 18.28 20.63 5.35
CA TYR A 44 17.60 21.17 6.54
C TYR A 44 18.30 22.39 7.16
N LEU A 45 19.63 22.48 7.08
CA LEU A 45 20.39 23.56 7.72
C LEU A 45 19.99 24.97 7.24
N PRO A 46 19.70 25.23 5.95
CA PRO A 46 19.19 26.53 5.51
C PRO A 46 17.98 27.03 6.29
N LEU A 47 17.02 26.14 6.59
CA LEU A 47 15.82 26.47 7.35
C LEU A 47 16.13 26.69 8.83
N SER A 48 17.05 25.91 9.39
CA SER A 48 17.53 26.10 10.76
C SER A 48 18.23 27.45 10.94
N ILE A 49 19.03 27.89 9.95
CA ILE A 49 19.68 29.21 9.99
C ILE A 49 18.65 30.33 10.04
N TRP A 50 17.61 30.26 9.21
CA TRP A 50 16.54 31.27 9.21
C TRP A 50 15.74 31.26 10.51
N LYS A 51 15.40 30.08 11.05
CA LYS A 51 14.54 29.94 12.23
C LYS A 51 15.26 30.12 13.57
N HIS A 52 16.46 29.58 13.69
CA HIS A 52 17.20 29.48 14.95
C HIS A 52 18.46 30.35 14.99
N HIS A 53 18.80 31.04 13.89
CA HIS A 53 20.00 31.88 13.78
C HIS A 53 21.28 31.13 14.18
N SER A 54 21.35 29.84 13.88
CA SER A 54 22.41 28.95 14.35
C SER A 54 22.91 28.00 13.26
N LEU A 55 24.21 27.70 13.31
CA LEU A 55 24.86 26.66 12.49
C LEU A 55 24.90 25.29 13.19
N ALA A 56 24.39 25.22 14.42
CA ALA A 56 24.29 24.01 15.22
C ALA A 56 23.26 23.05 14.58
N LEU A 57 23.54 21.74 14.63
CA LEU A 57 22.63 20.73 14.08
C LEU A 57 21.55 20.32 15.08
N GLU A 58 21.72 20.62 16.36
CA GLU A 58 20.85 20.27 17.48
C GLU A 58 19.37 20.56 17.20
N PRO A 59 18.98 21.75 16.67
CA PRO A 59 17.56 22.05 16.40
C PRO A 59 16.93 21.19 15.30
N ILE A 60 17.74 20.56 14.46
CA ILE A 60 17.32 19.75 13.30
C ILE A 60 17.90 18.33 13.34
N ALA A 61 18.43 17.91 14.49
CA ALA A 61 19.21 16.69 14.61
C ALA A 61 18.37 15.46 14.26
N GLU A 62 17.10 15.44 14.69
CA GLU A 62 16.15 14.35 14.40
C GLU A 62 15.88 14.21 12.90
N GLN A 63 15.66 15.34 12.21
CA GLN A 63 15.38 15.37 10.78
C GLN A 63 16.63 15.01 9.97
N VAL A 64 17.81 15.49 10.37
CA VAL A 64 19.07 15.12 9.71
C VAL A 64 19.38 13.64 9.93
N ALA A 65 19.12 13.09 11.12
CA ALA A 65 19.37 11.69 11.43
C ALA A 65 18.41 10.72 10.73
N GLN A 66 17.28 11.22 10.22
CA GLN A 66 16.25 10.44 9.52
C GLN A 66 15.85 9.19 10.31
N GLY A 67 15.63 9.34 11.62
CA GLY A 67 15.18 8.27 12.53
C GLY A 67 16.25 7.28 13.00
N VAL A 68 17.48 7.38 12.51
CA VAL A 68 18.59 6.59 13.08
C VAL A 68 19.05 7.26 14.39
N LYS A 69 19.39 6.47 15.40
CA LYS A 69 19.90 7.01 16.66
C LYS A 69 21.24 7.68 16.40
N ILE A 70 21.32 8.98 16.73
CA ILE A 70 22.61 9.68 16.72
C ILE A 70 23.47 9.03 17.80
N PRO A 71 24.59 8.41 17.46
CA PRO A 71 25.32 7.57 18.39
C PRO A 71 25.79 8.31 19.64
N ASP A 72 25.87 7.56 20.74
CA ASP A 72 26.31 8.05 22.05
C ASP A 72 27.85 8.11 22.16
N SER A 73 28.55 7.42 21.26
CA SER A 73 30.01 7.32 21.21
C SER A 73 30.55 7.64 19.82
N PRO A 74 31.73 8.28 19.68
CA PRO A 74 32.39 8.53 18.39
C PRO A 74 32.72 7.27 17.58
N LYS A 75 32.67 6.07 18.20
CA LYS A 75 32.96 4.78 17.55
C LYS A 75 31.77 4.17 16.82
N GLU A 76 30.56 4.62 17.14
CA GLU A 76 29.33 4.28 16.44
C GLU A 76 28.98 5.50 15.58
N ALA A 77 28.73 5.34 14.28
CA ALA A 77 28.52 6.50 13.39
C ALA A 77 27.36 6.28 12.43
N ILE A 78 26.46 7.26 12.37
CA ILE A 78 25.65 7.48 11.17
C ILE A 78 26.61 8.13 10.18
N ILE A 79 26.74 7.57 8.97
CA ILE A 79 27.80 7.95 8.02
C ILE A 79 27.81 9.43 7.59
N TRP A 80 26.81 10.25 7.94
CA TRP A 80 26.72 11.69 7.60
C TRP A 80 26.68 12.65 8.81
N VAL A 81 26.56 12.16 10.04
CA VAL A 81 26.57 12.97 11.28
C VAL A 81 27.59 12.39 12.27
N ASN A 82 28.48 13.25 12.76
CA ASN A 82 29.48 12.93 13.77
C ASN A 82 29.18 13.62 15.09
N ARG A 83 30.01 13.36 16.11
CA ARG A 83 30.03 14.08 17.38
C ARG A 83 31.27 14.97 17.46
N GLY A 84 31.08 16.24 17.78
CA GLY A 84 32.17 17.16 18.10
C GLY A 84 32.79 16.87 19.48
N PRO A 85 33.87 17.56 19.85
CA PRO A 85 34.59 17.35 21.11
C PRO A 85 33.71 17.53 22.35
N ASN A 86 32.70 18.40 22.27
CA ASN A 86 31.76 18.70 23.36
C ASN A 86 30.53 17.77 23.36
N GLY A 87 30.52 16.71 22.55
CA GLY A 87 29.38 15.79 22.44
C GLY A 87 28.23 16.28 21.56
N ASN A 88 28.34 17.44 20.92
CA ASN A 88 27.30 17.99 20.05
C ASN A 88 27.30 17.32 18.66
N PRO A 89 26.12 17.15 18.00
CA PRO A 89 26.05 16.64 16.64
C PRO A 89 26.65 17.64 15.65
N VAL A 90 27.55 17.15 14.78
CA VAL A 90 28.20 17.96 13.73
C VAL A 90 28.11 17.25 12.38
N SER A 91 28.03 18.05 11.32
CA SER A 91 27.99 17.53 9.95
C SER A 91 29.31 16.85 9.58
N LEU A 92 29.25 15.68 8.92
CA LEU A 92 30.43 15.14 8.24
C LEU A 92 30.90 16.07 7.12
N TYR A 93 29.94 16.68 6.41
CA TYR A 93 30.19 17.47 5.21
C TYR A 93 30.36 18.97 5.53
N PRO A 94 31.22 19.69 4.80
CA PRO A 94 31.40 21.14 4.92
C PRO A 94 30.11 21.97 4.74
N LEU A 95 30.10 23.17 5.33
CA LEU A 95 28.92 24.04 5.36
C LEU A 95 28.75 24.97 4.16
N VAL A 96 29.71 25.03 3.22
CA VAL A 96 29.65 26.00 2.11
C VAL A 96 28.38 25.82 1.26
N THR A 97 28.02 24.59 0.90
CA THR A 97 26.80 24.31 0.13
C THR A 97 25.54 24.82 0.83
N PRO A 98 25.21 24.42 2.08
CA PRO A 98 24.02 24.94 2.76
C PRO A 98 24.05 26.45 2.92
N LEU A 99 25.20 27.06 3.24
CA LEU A 99 25.31 28.52 3.41
C LEU A 99 25.02 29.27 2.11
N LEU A 100 25.57 28.82 0.98
CA LEU A 100 25.37 29.49 -0.31
C LEU A 100 23.92 29.41 -0.81
N VAL A 101 23.21 28.31 -0.51
CA VAL A 101 21.80 28.16 -0.91
C VAL A 101 20.82 28.74 0.12
N THR A 102 21.27 29.09 1.33
CA THR A 102 20.41 29.62 2.41
C THR A 102 19.53 30.80 1.97
N PRO A 103 20.02 31.79 1.20
CA PRO A 103 19.15 32.87 0.71
C PRO A 103 17.96 32.39 -0.13
N LEU A 104 18.09 31.27 -0.86
CA LEU A 104 17.01 30.70 -1.68
C LEU A 104 15.87 30.12 -0.82
N TYR A 105 16.13 29.83 0.45
CA TYR A 105 15.16 29.25 1.38
C TYR A 105 14.31 30.30 2.10
N LEU A 106 14.59 31.60 1.93
CA LEU A 106 13.82 32.67 2.58
C LEU A 106 12.31 32.60 2.29
N PRO A 107 11.83 32.38 1.04
CA PRO A 107 10.40 32.24 0.78
C PRO A 107 9.78 31.03 1.49
N ALA A 108 10.51 29.92 1.59
CA ALA A 108 10.07 28.72 2.30
C ALA A 108 10.00 28.96 3.82
N TYR A 109 10.96 29.69 4.38
CA TYR A 109 10.91 30.14 5.77
C TYR A 109 9.66 31.00 6.04
N LEU A 110 9.43 32.05 5.24
CA LEU A 110 8.26 32.93 5.39
C LEU A 110 6.93 32.17 5.23
N TYR A 111 6.88 31.21 4.30
CA TYR A 111 5.73 30.33 4.16
C TYR A 111 5.47 29.51 5.43
N MET A 112 6.49 28.89 6.02
CA MET A 112 6.34 28.11 7.25
C MET A 112 6.05 28.95 8.50
N GLU A 113 6.51 30.21 8.55
CA GLU A 113 6.06 31.15 9.58
C GLU A 113 4.55 31.40 9.49
N HIS A 114 3.98 31.37 8.29
CA HIS A 114 2.54 31.56 8.09
C HIS A 114 1.71 30.29 8.34
N VAL A 115 2.13 29.14 7.81
CA VAL A 115 1.36 27.88 7.89
C VAL A 115 1.70 27.00 9.10
N GLY A 116 2.74 27.37 9.85
CA GLY A 116 3.25 26.62 10.99
C GLY A 116 4.33 25.60 10.63
N TRP A 117 5.18 25.32 11.61
CA TRP A 117 6.34 24.42 11.50
C TRP A 117 6.02 22.97 11.86
N HIS A 118 4.86 22.46 11.44
CA HIS A 118 4.51 21.07 11.67
C HIS A 118 5.55 20.14 11.01
N PRO A 119 6.02 19.06 11.65
CA PRO A 119 7.11 18.23 11.15
C PRO A 119 6.92 17.69 9.74
N GLY A 120 5.69 17.31 9.38
CA GLY A 120 5.34 16.88 8.02
C GLY A 120 5.50 17.98 6.97
N VAL A 121 5.08 19.20 7.30
CA VAL A 121 5.23 20.38 6.44
C VAL A 121 6.71 20.74 6.31
N PHE A 122 7.44 20.72 7.42
CA PHE A 122 8.87 21.00 7.43
C PHE A 122 9.66 20.05 6.52
N ASP A 123 9.46 18.73 6.62
CA ASP A 123 10.11 17.74 5.74
C ASP A 123 9.72 17.93 4.27
N GLN A 124 8.43 18.15 3.99
CA GLN A 124 7.93 18.38 2.62
C GLN A 124 8.56 19.63 1.99
N VAL A 125 8.54 20.76 2.68
CA VAL A 125 9.11 22.03 2.22
C VAL A 125 10.62 21.90 2.04
N ALA A 126 11.32 21.25 2.98
CA ALA A 126 12.77 21.06 2.90
C ALA A 126 13.17 20.21 1.67
N ARG A 127 12.44 19.12 1.37
CA ARG A 127 12.66 18.30 0.17
C ARG A 127 12.38 19.06 -1.13
N LEU A 128 11.29 19.83 -1.17
CA LEU A 128 10.97 20.67 -2.32
C LEU A 128 12.09 21.69 -2.57
N MET A 129 12.52 22.39 -1.52
CA MET A 129 13.58 23.39 -1.62
C MET A 129 14.94 22.79 -1.96
N GLU A 130 15.26 21.59 -1.47
CA GLU A 130 16.48 20.88 -1.88
C GLU A 130 16.48 20.66 -3.39
N LYS A 131 15.38 20.13 -3.94
CA LYS A 131 15.25 19.86 -5.36
C LYS A 131 15.31 21.12 -6.21
N LEU A 132 14.56 22.17 -5.83
CA LEU A 132 14.54 23.45 -6.54
C LEU A 132 15.91 24.14 -6.49
N SER A 133 16.57 24.14 -5.34
CA SER A 133 17.88 24.76 -5.18
C SER A 133 18.96 24.02 -5.96
N ALA A 134 18.99 22.69 -5.89
CA ALA A 134 19.94 21.87 -6.64
C ALA A 134 19.80 22.05 -8.15
N SER A 135 18.56 21.98 -8.66
CA SER A 135 18.27 22.20 -10.08
C SER A 135 18.59 23.62 -10.54
N LEU A 136 18.35 24.64 -9.70
CA LEU A 136 18.74 26.02 -10.00
C LEU A 136 20.25 26.17 -10.09
N VAL A 137 21.01 25.64 -9.13
CA VAL A 137 22.48 25.68 -9.12
C VAL A 137 23.06 24.99 -10.37
N ALA A 138 22.56 23.81 -10.73
CA ALA A 138 22.98 23.11 -11.95
C ALA A 138 22.62 23.88 -13.24
N SER A 139 21.47 24.56 -13.26
CA SER A 139 21.02 25.37 -14.39
C SER A 139 21.84 26.66 -14.55
N LEU A 140 22.19 27.31 -13.43
CA LEU A 140 23.11 28.45 -13.40
C LEU A 140 24.51 28.05 -13.84
N THR A 141 24.98 26.87 -13.42
CA THR A 141 26.25 26.30 -13.88
C THR A 141 26.23 26.12 -15.40
N THR A 142 25.15 25.56 -15.95
CA THR A 142 24.99 25.37 -17.40
C THR A 142 24.97 26.69 -18.16
N THR A 143 24.25 27.69 -17.62
CA THR A 143 24.17 29.04 -18.18
C THR A 143 25.55 29.70 -18.22
N LEU A 144 26.30 29.59 -17.13
CA LEU A 144 27.63 30.16 -17.02
C LEU A 144 28.64 29.42 -17.92
N LEU A 145 28.53 28.10 -18.02
CA LEU A 145 29.36 27.29 -18.91
C LEU A 145 29.12 27.67 -20.37
N TYR A 146 27.87 27.93 -20.77
CA TYR A 146 27.58 28.49 -22.09
C TYR A 146 28.39 29.76 -22.34
N LEU A 147 28.36 30.72 -21.41
CA LEU A 147 29.10 31.97 -21.55
C LEU A 147 30.63 31.75 -21.62
N VAL A 148 31.17 30.79 -20.87
CA VAL A 148 32.58 30.38 -20.96
C VAL A 148 32.88 29.82 -22.35
N LEU A 149 32.09 28.86 -22.83
CA LEU A 149 32.29 28.22 -24.14
C LEU A 149 32.12 29.19 -25.30
N ARG A 150 31.28 30.22 -25.15
CA ARG A 150 31.09 31.27 -26.14
C ARG A 150 32.34 32.11 -26.41
N ARG A 151 33.26 32.20 -25.46
CA ARG A 151 34.53 32.93 -25.64
C ARG A 151 35.49 32.26 -26.64
N GLN A 152 35.27 30.99 -26.96
CA GLN A 152 36.17 30.22 -27.85
C GLN A 152 35.45 29.46 -28.96
N SER A 153 34.12 29.53 -29.04
CA SER A 153 33.33 28.79 -30.03
C SER A 153 32.08 29.55 -30.45
N ARG A 154 31.51 29.17 -31.61
CA ARG A 154 30.29 29.77 -32.16
C ARG A 154 29.09 29.50 -31.26
N ALA A 155 28.07 30.38 -31.30
CA ALA A 155 26.88 30.30 -30.47
C ALA A 155 26.19 28.93 -30.46
N ARG A 156 26.00 28.34 -31.64
CA ARG A 156 25.40 27.01 -31.79
C ARG A 156 26.21 25.91 -31.11
N THR A 157 27.54 25.92 -31.27
CA THR A 157 28.41 24.89 -30.66
C THR A 157 28.45 25.03 -29.14
N ALA A 158 28.56 26.26 -28.63
CA ALA A 158 28.51 26.51 -27.19
C ALA A 158 27.16 26.08 -26.58
N ALA A 159 26.04 26.40 -27.25
CA ALA A 159 24.71 26.01 -26.81
C ALA A 159 24.55 24.48 -26.76
N LEU A 160 24.90 23.79 -27.84
CA LEU A 160 24.82 22.33 -27.91
C LEU A 160 25.71 21.65 -26.87
N LEU A 161 26.94 22.12 -26.67
CA LEU A 161 27.83 21.55 -25.65
C LEU A 161 27.35 21.84 -24.22
N SER A 162 26.72 22.98 -23.98
CA SER A 162 26.13 23.28 -22.66
C SER A 162 24.93 22.38 -22.38
N LEU A 163 24.10 22.09 -23.39
CA LEU A 163 23.02 21.10 -23.26
C LEU A 163 23.56 19.68 -23.07
N VAL A 164 24.63 19.29 -23.77
CA VAL A 164 25.28 17.99 -23.57
C VAL A 164 25.94 17.91 -22.18
N PHE A 165 26.49 19.00 -21.65
CA PHE A 165 26.95 19.06 -20.26
C PHE A 165 25.80 18.80 -19.29
N ALA A 166 24.71 19.56 -19.44
CA ALA A 166 23.57 19.49 -18.55
C ALA A 166 22.86 18.13 -18.59
N LEU A 167 22.70 17.54 -19.78
CA LEU A 167 21.85 16.37 -20.02
C LEU A 167 22.61 15.08 -20.32
N GLY A 168 23.88 15.15 -20.70
CA GLY A 168 24.70 14.00 -21.08
C GLY A 168 25.80 13.66 -20.08
N THR A 169 25.72 14.20 -18.86
CA THR A 169 26.66 13.90 -17.78
C THR A 169 25.97 13.76 -16.43
N SER A 170 26.75 13.37 -15.41
CA SER A 170 26.31 13.30 -14.02
C SER A 170 25.80 14.65 -13.45
N THR A 171 25.98 15.78 -14.14
CA THR A 171 25.29 17.04 -13.78
C THR A 171 23.77 16.84 -13.71
N TRP A 172 23.19 16.05 -14.62
CA TRP A 172 21.75 15.78 -14.56
C TRP A 172 21.41 14.96 -13.32
N VAL A 173 21.99 13.77 -13.14
CA VAL A 173 21.52 12.82 -12.13
C VAL A 173 22.05 13.10 -10.72
N ILE A 174 23.21 13.75 -10.60
CA ILE A 174 23.84 14.08 -9.31
C ILE A 174 23.57 15.55 -8.95
N SER A 175 24.11 16.49 -9.71
CA SER A 175 24.12 17.92 -9.32
C SER A 175 22.74 18.57 -9.29
N SER A 176 21.81 18.14 -10.16
CA SER A 176 20.49 18.80 -10.28
C SER A 176 19.38 18.15 -9.44
N GLN A 177 19.65 17.01 -8.80
CA GLN A 177 18.59 16.18 -8.19
C GLN A 177 18.47 16.31 -6.67
N ALA A 178 19.57 16.66 -5.99
CA ALA A 178 19.59 16.99 -4.57
C ALA A 178 20.81 17.86 -4.25
N LEU A 179 20.87 18.43 -3.05
CA LEU A 179 21.93 19.37 -2.62
C LEU A 179 23.23 18.66 -2.23
N TRP A 180 23.78 17.93 -3.18
CA TRP A 180 25.13 17.39 -3.10
C TRP A 180 26.14 18.53 -3.29
N MET A 181 27.30 18.43 -2.63
CA MET A 181 28.37 19.43 -2.77
C MET A 181 28.85 19.60 -4.22
N HIS A 182 28.65 18.59 -5.07
CA HIS A 182 29.03 18.60 -6.48
C HIS A 182 28.36 19.70 -7.30
N GLY A 183 27.08 20.02 -7.04
CA GLY A 183 26.39 21.06 -7.80
C GLY A 183 27.04 22.44 -7.59
N VAL A 184 27.29 22.78 -6.33
CA VAL A 184 27.99 24.03 -5.96
C VAL A 184 29.46 23.99 -6.42
N ALA A 185 30.14 22.84 -6.32
CA ALA A 185 31.50 22.69 -6.83
C ALA A 185 31.60 22.99 -8.33
N GLN A 186 30.69 22.42 -9.15
CA GLN A 186 30.65 22.70 -10.58
C GLN A 186 30.36 24.18 -10.87
N LEU A 187 29.45 24.82 -10.14
CA LEU A 187 29.17 26.25 -10.27
C LEU A 187 30.43 27.09 -10.01
N LEU A 188 31.14 26.81 -8.90
CA LEU A 188 32.35 27.52 -8.50
C LEU A 188 33.50 27.27 -9.49
N VAL A 189 33.72 26.04 -9.95
CA VAL A 189 34.73 25.72 -10.97
C VAL A 189 34.42 26.43 -12.29
N THR A 190 33.15 26.48 -12.70
CA THR A 190 32.71 27.19 -13.91
C THR A 190 32.88 28.70 -13.76
N PHE A 191 32.64 29.25 -12.56
CA PHE A 191 32.87 30.66 -12.26
C PHE A 191 34.37 31.02 -12.24
N ALA A 192 35.21 30.15 -11.69
CA ALA A 192 36.66 30.29 -11.79
C ALA A 192 37.12 30.31 -13.24
N LEU A 193 36.62 29.39 -14.09
CA LEU A 193 36.85 29.40 -15.54
C LEU A 193 36.39 30.71 -16.18
N TRP A 194 35.20 31.20 -15.83
CA TRP A 194 34.67 32.47 -16.34
C TRP A 194 35.50 33.69 -15.93
N LEU A 195 36.14 33.68 -14.77
CA LEU A 195 37.07 34.73 -14.36
C LEU A 195 38.40 34.65 -15.11
N VAL A 196 39.06 33.48 -15.12
CA VAL A 196 40.41 33.33 -15.72
C VAL A 196 40.43 33.43 -17.23
N THR A 197 39.30 33.12 -17.90
CA THR A 197 39.18 33.24 -19.36
C THR A 197 38.80 34.66 -19.83
N ALA A 198 38.71 35.63 -18.92
CA ALA A 198 38.43 37.02 -19.28
C ALA A 198 39.70 37.71 -19.83
N ASP A 199 39.51 38.68 -20.73
CA ASP A 199 40.61 39.32 -21.48
C ASP A 199 41.66 40.02 -20.62
N ARG A 200 41.27 40.53 -19.46
CA ARG A 200 42.15 41.30 -18.58
C ARG A 200 41.90 40.92 -17.13
N CYS A 201 42.98 40.56 -16.45
CA CYS A 201 42.99 40.50 -15.00
C CYS A 201 43.04 41.92 -14.42
N ASN A 202 42.26 42.18 -13.38
CA ASN A 202 42.34 43.35 -12.54
C ASN A 202 42.24 42.92 -11.06
N ARG A 203 42.43 43.87 -10.13
CA ARG A 203 42.41 43.55 -8.70
C ARG A 203 41.12 42.82 -8.24
N TRP A 204 39.98 43.17 -8.83
CA TRP A 204 38.68 42.59 -8.46
C TRP A 204 38.50 41.19 -9.03
N SER A 205 38.94 40.93 -10.26
CA SER A 205 38.91 39.59 -10.84
C SER A 205 39.90 38.65 -10.15
N ALA A 206 41.08 39.17 -9.73
CA ALA A 206 42.04 38.42 -8.92
C ALA A 206 41.46 38.06 -7.55
N MET A 207 40.84 39.03 -6.86
CA MET A 207 40.14 38.80 -5.58
C MET A 207 38.98 37.81 -5.73
N GLY A 208 38.16 37.97 -6.77
CA GLY A 208 37.07 37.04 -7.08
C GLY A 208 37.57 35.63 -7.37
N LEU A 209 38.70 35.47 -8.06
CA LEU A 209 39.30 34.16 -8.30
C LEU A 209 39.82 33.55 -6.99
N GLY A 210 40.51 34.33 -6.15
CA GLY A 210 40.97 33.88 -4.85
C GLY A 210 39.83 33.40 -3.96
N LEU A 211 38.75 34.19 -3.88
CA LEU A 211 37.51 33.84 -3.18
C LEU A 211 36.93 32.53 -3.72
N THR A 212 36.83 32.40 -5.04
CA THR A 212 36.26 31.21 -5.69
C THR A 212 37.12 29.97 -5.46
N CYS A 213 38.44 30.07 -5.60
CA CYS A 213 39.37 28.96 -5.33
C CYS A 213 39.28 28.48 -3.87
N ALA A 214 39.22 29.42 -2.92
CA ALA A 214 39.02 29.08 -1.52
C ALA A 214 37.67 28.40 -1.30
N LEU A 215 36.58 28.91 -1.88
CA LEU A 215 35.27 28.27 -1.81
C LEU A 215 35.23 26.88 -2.44
N ILE A 216 35.94 26.63 -3.55
CA ILE A 216 36.07 25.29 -4.15
C ILE A 216 36.66 24.32 -3.11
N ALA A 217 37.79 24.70 -2.49
CA ALA A 217 38.47 23.88 -1.49
C ALA A 217 37.63 23.70 -0.21
N CYS A 218 37.00 24.76 0.30
CA CYS A 218 36.19 24.73 1.51
C CYS A 218 34.86 24.00 1.31
N ASN A 219 34.27 24.02 0.12
CA ASN A 219 33.04 23.31 -0.20
C ASN A 219 33.26 21.81 -0.25
N ARG A 220 34.39 21.38 -0.84
CA ARG A 220 34.74 19.98 -0.97
C ARG A 220 36.27 19.85 -0.92
N PRO A 221 36.85 19.42 0.23
CA PRO A 221 38.30 19.40 0.41
C PRO A 221 39.10 18.69 -0.70
N PRO A 222 38.64 17.56 -1.28
CA PRO A 222 39.30 16.97 -2.44
C PRO A 222 39.42 17.88 -3.68
N ASP A 223 38.54 18.87 -3.83
CA ASP A 223 38.58 19.85 -4.93
C ASP A 223 39.60 20.96 -4.70
N ALA A 224 40.27 20.99 -3.55
CA ALA A 224 41.47 21.82 -3.35
C ALA A 224 42.54 21.54 -4.42
N LEU A 225 42.57 20.31 -4.96
CA LEU A 225 43.43 19.93 -6.09
C LEU A 225 43.05 20.67 -7.39
N LEU A 226 41.75 20.84 -7.66
CA LEU A 226 41.26 21.64 -8.78
C LEU A 226 41.54 23.14 -8.56
N ALA A 227 41.27 23.63 -7.34
CA ALA A 227 41.57 25.00 -6.95
C ALA A 227 43.08 25.32 -7.09
N ALA A 228 43.96 24.37 -6.77
CA ALA A 228 45.40 24.50 -6.94
C ALA A 228 45.80 24.68 -8.42
N GLY A 229 45.10 24.05 -9.36
CA GLY A 229 45.30 24.29 -10.79
C GLY A 229 45.02 25.73 -11.20
N PHE A 230 43.91 26.30 -10.72
CA PHE A 230 43.58 27.72 -10.93
C PHE A 230 44.59 28.64 -10.23
N ALA A 231 44.98 28.33 -9.00
CA ALA A 231 45.95 29.11 -8.23
C ALA A 231 47.35 29.09 -8.89
N ALA A 232 47.78 27.94 -9.41
CA ALA A 232 49.03 27.81 -10.16
C ALA A 232 49.02 28.69 -11.42
N TYR A 233 47.90 28.74 -12.15
CA TYR A 233 47.75 29.66 -13.28
C TYR A 233 47.70 31.13 -12.82
N ALA A 234 47.09 31.42 -11.67
CA ALA A 234 47.01 32.77 -11.09
C ALA A 234 48.40 33.37 -10.78
N LEU A 235 49.43 32.55 -10.57
CA LEU A 235 50.82 33.03 -10.43
C LEU A 235 51.26 33.85 -11.66
N VAL A 236 50.76 33.53 -12.84
CA VAL A 236 51.03 34.27 -14.08
C VAL A 236 49.90 35.25 -14.39
N TRP A 237 48.64 34.80 -14.32
CA TRP A 237 47.47 35.60 -14.72
C TRP A 237 47.15 36.77 -13.78
N ALA A 238 47.40 36.63 -12.48
CA ALA A 238 47.15 37.67 -11.48
C ALA A 238 48.41 38.44 -11.07
N ARG A 239 49.46 38.44 -11.91
CA ARG A 239 50.70 39.17 -11.65
C ARG A 239 50.42 40.66 -11.38
N GLY A 240 50.90 41.16 -10.24
CA GLY A 240 50.62 42.52 -9.75
C GLY A 240 49.35 42.66 -8.90
N HIS A 241 48.57 41.60 -8.73
CA HIS A 241 47.34 41.57 -7.93
C HIS A 241 47.29 40.40 -6.93
N TYR A 242 48.44 39.85 -6.55
CA TYR A 242 48.52 38.71 -5.61
C TYR A 242 47.90 39.01 -4.24
N ALA A 243 48.08 40.23 -3.73
CA ALA A 243 47.47 40.64 -2.46
C ALA A 243 45.94 40.60 -2.53
N ALA A 244 45.36 40.99 -3.67
CA ALA A 244 43.91 40.94 -3.87
C ALA A 244 43.41 39.48 -3.96
N PHE A 245 44.14 38.62 -4.67
CA PHE A 245 43.86 37.17 -4.70
C PHE A 245 43.92 36.56 -3.29
N ALA A 246 44.98 36.83 -2.53
CA ALA A 246 45.15 36.34 -1.17
C ALA A 246 44.04 36.85 -0.23
N ALA A 247 43.68 38.14 -0.32
CA ALA A 247 42.58 38.72 0.45
C ALA A 247 41.24 38.04 0.15
N GLY A 248 40.95 37.76 -1.13
CA GLY A 248 39.75 37.02 -1.53
C GLY A 248 39.73 35.60 -0.96
N ALA A 249 40.86 34.89 -1.01
CA ALA A 249 40.98 33.53 -0.50
C ALA A 249 40.92 33.44 1.04
N LEU A 250 41.42 34.46 1.74
CA LEU A 250 41.52 34.46 3.20
C LEU A 250 40.15 34.37 3.87
N VAL A 251 39.11 35.04 3.33
CA VAL A 251 37.80 35.13 3.98
C VAL A 251 37.12 33.74 4.11
N PRO A 252 36.91 32.94 3.04
CA PRO A 252 36.30 31.62 3.18
C PRO A 252 37.15 30.65 4.01
N ILE A 253 38.49 30.74 3.88
CA ILE A 253 39.41 29.88 4.65
C ILE A 253 39.28 30.19 6.14
N ALA A 254 39.35 31.46 6.54
CA ALA A 254 39.26 31.86 7.94
C ALA A 254 37.91 31.47 8.56
N LEU A 255 36.79 31.70 7.86
CA LEU A 255 35.46 31.33 8.35
C LEU A 255 35.28 29.81 8.46
N THR A 256 35.75 29.06 7.47
CA THR A 256 35.68 27.58 7.50
C THR A 256 36.55 27.01 8.60
N LEU A 257 37.76 27.55 8.81
CA LEU A 257 38.64 27.13 9.90
C LEU A 257 38.06 27.50 11.27
N ALA A 258 37.49 28.69 11.43
CA ALA A 258 36.83 29.10 12.66
C ALA A 258 35.68 28.14 13.02
N TYR A 259 34.84 27.79 12.06
CA TYR A 259 33.77 26.81 12.25
C TYR A 259 34.33 25.40 12.56
N ASN A 260 35.25 24.92 11.74
CA ASN A 260 35.81 23.57 11.87
C ASN A 260 36.51 23.38 13.23
N LEU A 261 37.39 24.32 13.62
CA LEU A 261 38.07 24.26 14.90
C LEU A 261 37.12 24.48 16.08
N GLY A 262 36.15 25.39 15.96
CA GLY A 262 35.19 25.68 17.02
C GLY A 262 34.17 24.57 17.28
N MET A 263 33.67 23.92 16.22
CA MET A 263 32.59 22.92 16.31
C MET A 263 33.10 21.49 16.31
N THR A 264 34.10 21.17 15.46
CA THR A 264 34.60 19.79 15.32
C THR A 264 35.96 19.58 15.99
N GLY A 265 36.72 20.65 16.26
CA GLY A 265 38.08 20.56 16.82
C GLY A 265 39.15 20.13 15.80
N TYR A 266 38.79 19.94 14.52
CA TYR A 266 39.71 19.46 13.48
C TYR A 266 39.75 20.41 12.29
N VAL A 267 40.93 20.66 11.73
CA VAL A 267 41.12 21.52 10.53
C VAL A 267 40.26 21.06 9.35
N MET A 268 40.14 19.75 9.12
CA MET A 268 39.34 19.16 8.04
C MET A 268 37.84 19.02 8.36
N GLY A 269 37.37 19.62 9.46
CA GLY A 269 35.97 19.57 9.86
C GLY A 269 35.55 18.14 10.22
N GLY A 270 34.34 17.75 9.78
CA GLY A 270 33.80 16.41 10.01
C GLY A 270 34.66 15.27 9.46
N TYR A 271 35.40 15.48 8.36
CA TYR A 271 36.31 14.47 7.82
C TYR A 271 37.49 14.16 8.74
N GLY A 272 37.95 15.14 9.52
CA GLY A 272 39.04 14.93 10.49
C GLY A 272 38.67 13.93 11.59
N ILE A 273 37.40 13.93 12.00
CA ILE A 273 36.86 12.99 13.01
C ILE A 273 36.96 11.55 12.48
N VAL A 274 36.52 11.31 11.24
CA VAL A 274 36.51 9.97 10.63
C VAL A 274 37.94 9.49 10.33
N ALA A 275 38.83 10.38 9.91
CA ALA A 275 40.20 10.04 9.57
C ALA A 275 41.02 9.52 10.78
N GLN A 276 40.70 9.94 12.01
CA GLN A 276 41.34 9.39 13.21
C GLN A 276 40.85 7.99 13.59
N GLY A 277 39.60 7.63 13.25
CA GLY A 277 39.00 6.33 13.55
C GLY A 277 39.24 5.27 12.47
N ALA A 278 39.47 5.67 11.22
CA ALA A 278 39.66 4.78 10.10
C ALA A 278 41.15 4.44 9.88
N GLN A 279 41.62 3.34 10.47
CA GLN A 279 42.81 2.65 9.96
C GLN A 279 42.48 2.02 8.60
N SER A 280 42.53 2.79 7.51
CA SER A 280 42.34 2.25 6.15
C SER A 280 43.09 3.04 5.08
N ALA A 281 44.35 2.66 4.90
CA ALA A 281 44.90 2.16 3.64
C ALA A 281 44.89 3.07 2.39
N VAL A 282 45.63 4.19 2.41
CA VAL A 282 46.25 4.69 1.17
C VAL A 282 47.10 3.56 0.60
N THR A 283 46.70 3.00 -0.53
CA THR A 283 47.33 1.79 -1.09
C THR A 283 47.92 2.10 -2.46
N LEU A 284 49.20 2.49 -2.48
CA LEU A 284 49.91 2.87 -3.71
C LEU A 284 49.96 1.75 -4.76
N SER A 285 49.99 0.47 -4.33
CA SER A 285 50.02 -0.69 -5.24
C SER A 285 48.73 -0.91 -6.04
N ARG A 286 47.64 -0.20 -5.73
CA ARG A 286 46.33 -0.34 -6.38
C ARG A 286 45.90 0.84 -7.24
N ILE A 287 46.81 1.79 -7.48
CA ILE A 287 46.55 2.96 -8.34
C ILE A 287 46.02 2.58 -9.73
N PRO A 288 46.58 1.58 -10.45
CA PRO A 288 46.07 1.20 -11.76
C PRO A 288 44.62 0.71 -11.73
N GLU A 289 44.26 -0.10 -10.72
CA GLU A 289 42.87 -0.56 -10.50
C GLU A 289 41.95 0.64 -10.29
N GLY A 290 42.32 1.57 -9.40
CA GLY A 290 41.52 2.75 -9.10
C GLY A 290 41.32 3.68 -10.30
N ILE A 291 42.38 3.94 -11.08
CA ILE A 291 42.28 4.76 -12.30
C ILE A 291 41.34 4.08 -13.31
N MET A 292 41.54 2.79 -13.57
CA MET A 292 40.70 2.05 -14.50
C MET A 292 39.25 2.00 -14.02
N ALA A 293 39.03 1.85 -12.72
CA ALA A 293 37.68 1.84 -12.18
C ALA A 293 36.97 3.19 -12.34
N LEU A 294 37.65 4.30 -12.04
CA LEU A 294 37.10 5.65 -12.18
C LEU A 294 36.82 6.04 -13.64
N LEU A 295 37.59 5.51 -14.59
CA LEU A 295 37.47 5.89 -16.00
C LEU A 295 36.58 4.95 -16.81
N ILE A 296 36.62 3.65 -16.57
CA ILE A 296 36.00 2.65 -17.45
C ILE A 296 35.22 1.52 -16.74
N SER A 297 35.08 1.52 -15.40
CA SER A 297 34.22 0.51 -14.77
C SER A 297 32.76 0.63 -15.24
N PRO A 298 32.03 -0.49 -15.41
CA PRO A 298 30.63 -0.44 -15.81
C PRO A 298 29.72 0.37 -14.90
N VAL A 299 30.04 0.46 -13.60
CA VAL A 299 29.20 1.14 -12.60
C VAL A 299 29.58 2.61 -12.40
N HIS A 300 30.87 2.95 -12.44
CA HIS A 300 31.38 4.28 -12.07
C HIS A 300 32.27 4.96 -13.12
N GLY A 301 32.51 4.33 -14.27
CA GLY A 301 33.46 4.81 -15.26
C GLY A 301 33.01 6.08 -15.98
N LEU A 302 33.83 7.14 -15.96
CA LEU A 302 33.55 8.39 -16.69
C LEU A 302 33.27 8.17 -18.18
N PHE A 303 34.06 7.32 -18.85
CA PHE A 303 33.90 7.04 -20.29
C PHE A 303 32.82 6.01 -20.60
N VAL A 304 32.23 5.38 -19.57
CA VAL A 304 31.04 4.54 -19.75
C VAL A 304 29.80 5.42 -19.83
N PHE A 305 29.67 6.39 -18.92
CA PHE A 305 28.50 7.29 -18.85
C PHE A 305 28.62 8.49 -19.79
N SER A 306 29.83 9.00 -20.00
CA SER A 306 30.13 10.11 -20.91
C SER A 306 31.26 9.78 -21.89
N PRO A 307 31.10 8.75 -22.76
CA PRO A 307 32.13 8.30 -23.72
C PRO A 307 32.68 9.40 -24.62
N PHE A 308 31.88 10.42 -24.95
CA PHE A 308 32.33 11.54 -25.77
C PHE A 308 33.48 12.35 -25.13
N LEU A 309 33.66 12.29 -23.81
CA LEU A 309 34.78 12.93 -23.11
C LEU A 309 36.13 12.27 -23.40
N LEU A 310 36.14 11.02 -23.89
CA LEU A 310 37.36 10.34 -24.33
C LEU A 310 38.07 11.13 -25.45
N LEU A 311 37.30 11.94 -26.21
CA LEU A 311 37.84 12.82 -27.23
C LEU A 311 38.89 13.80 -26.69
N VAL A 312 38.74 14.30 -25.45
CA VAL A 312 39.70 15.21 -24.82
C VAL A 312 41.05 14.51 -24.62
N VAL A 313 41.02 13.23 -24.25
CA VAL A 313 42.23 12.40 -24.08
C VAL A 313 42.86 12.06 -25.43
N LEU A 314 42.05 11.60 -26.40
CA LEU A 314 42.53 11.23 -27.74
C LEU A 314 43.14 12.42 -28.50
N ARG A 315 42.70 13.64 -28.19
CA ARG A 315 43.19 14.89 -28.79
C ARG A 315 43.97 15.76 -27.81
N LEU A 316 44.50 15.18 -26.73
CA LEU A 316 45.13 15.93 -25.64
C LEU A 316 46.19 16.94 -26.11
N ARG A 317 47.09 16.50 -27.00
CA ARG A 317 48.15 17.36 -27.56
C ARG A 317 47.56 18.55 -28.33
N THR A 318 46.57 18.29 -29.18
CA THR A 318 45.88 19.33 -29.98
C THR A 318 45.13 20.30 -29.08
N VAL A 319 44.41 19.78 -28.10
CA VAL A 319 43.63 20.55 -27.13
C VAL A 319 44.53 21.49 -26.32
N ILE A 320 45.68 21.03 -25.84
CA ILE A 320 46.65 21.86 -25.11
C ILE A 320 47.25 22.93 -26.04
N ALA A 321 47.72 22.52 -27.22
CA ALA A 321 48.42 23.41 -28.15
C ALA A 321 47.53 24.50 -28.74
N GLN A 322 46.24 24.21 -28.96
CA GLN A 322 45.30 25.13 -29.61
C GLN A 322 44.30 25.75 -28.62
N ALA A 323 44.45 25.51 -27.31
CA ALA A 323 43.68 26.23 -26.30
C ALA A 323 43.97 27.74 -26.36
N SER A 324 42.99 28.56 -26.02
CA SER A 324 43.16 30.02 -25.92
C SER A 324 44.27 30.41 -24.93
N SER A 325 44.48 29.61 -23.89
CA SER A 325 45.64 29.67 -23.01
C SER A 325 46.22 28.27 -22.77
N PRO A 326 47.31 27.89 -23.47
CA PRO A 326 47.96 26.58 -23.29
C PRO A 326 48.49 26.35 -21.88
N LEU A 327 48.91 27.42 -21.17
CA LEU A 327 49.34 27.31 -19.77
C LEU A 327 48.16 26.96 -18.85
N LEU A 328 47.02 27.66 -18.98
CA LEU A 328 45.81 27.33 -18.22
C LEU A 328 45.37 25.89 -18.48
N ALA A 329 45.36 25.46 -19.75
CA ALA A 329 45.01 24.09 -20.11
C ALA A 329 45.92 23.06 -19.43
N ARG A 330 47.25 23.29 -19.41
CA ARG A 330 48.20 22.40 -18.70
C ARG A 330 47.97 22.38 -17.19
N CYS A 331 47.80 23.53 -16.56
CA CYS A 331 47.54 23.61 -15.11
C CYS A 331 46.26 22.87 -14.72
N LEU A 332 45.17 23.07 -15.47
CA LEU A 332 43.89 22.43 -15.18
C LEU A 332 43.88 20.94 -15.51
N LEU A 333 44.48 20.51 -16.62
CA LEU A 333 44.62 19.08 -16.94
C LEU A 333 45.52 18.36 -15.91
N GLY A 334 46.57 19.03 -15.45
CA GLY A 334 47.41 18.54 -14.35
C GLY A 334 46.60 18.36 -13.07
N ALA A 335 45.79 19.36 -12.69
CA ALA A 335 44.90 19.28 -11.54
C ALA A 335 43.87 18.14 -11.65
N VAL A 336 43.25 17.98 -12.83
CA VAL A 336 42.34 16.87 -13.13
C VAL A 336 43.04 15.52 -12.97
N ALA A 337 44.25 15.36 -13.51
CA ALA A 337 45.02 14.13 -13.41
C ALA A 337 45.42 13.82 -11.95
N VAL A 338 45.87 14.81 -11.19
CA VAL A 338 46.21 14.67 -9.77
C VAL A 338 44.98 14.30 -8.95
N GLN A 339 43.81 14.86 -9.25
CA GLN A 339 42.57 14.51 -8.56
C GLN A 339 42.11 13.08 -8.87
N ILE A 340 42.21 12.62 -10.12
CA ILE A 340 41.95 11.22 -10.48
C ILE A 340 42.92 10.29 -9.74
N LEU A 341 44.21 10.64 -9.69
CA LEU A 341 45.22 9.87 -8.96
C LEU A 341 44.88 9.80 -7.47
N PHE A 342 44.50 10.91 -6.85
CA PHE A 342 44.05 10.96 -5.47
C PHE A 342 42.88 10.00 -5.24
N TYR A 343 41.81 10.09 -6.05
CA TYR A 343 40.68 9.18 -5.92
C TYR A 343 41.02 7.71 -6.15
N ALA A 344 42.00 7.42 -7.01
CA ALA A 344 42.48 6.06 -7.25
C ALA A 344 43.24 5.47 -6.04
N THR A 345 43.84 6.31 -5.19
CA THR A 345 44.57 5.87 -3.99
C THR A 345 43.67 5.61 -2.78
N VAL A 346 42.46 6.16 -2.79
CA VAL A 346 41.46 6.02 -1.70
C VAL A 346 40.35 5.06 -2.09
N HIS A 347 39.31 4.97 -1.26
CA HIS A 347 38.14 4.13 -1.51
C HIS A 347 37.32 4.64 -2.71
N TRP A 348 37.61 4.12 -3.91
CA TRP A 348 37.10 4.61 -5.18
C TRP A 348 35.69 4.14 -5.55
N THR A 349 35.06 3.24 -4.78
CA THR A 349 33.73 2.64 -5.11
C THR A 349 32.56 3.61 -4.96
N GLN A 350 32.82 4.86 -4.51
CA GLN A 350 31.89 6.00 -4.48
C GLN A 350 30.55 5.77 -3.74
N GLY A 351 30.32 4.61 -3.13
CA GLY A 351 29.03 4.23 -2.57
C GLY A 351 27.92 4.09 -3.63
N VAL A 352 26.70 3.85 -3.15
CA VAL A 352 25.51 3.72 -4.01
C VAL A 352 25.23 5.05 -4.72
N SER A 353 25.55 5.09 -6.01
CA SER A 353 25.40 6.28 -6.84
C SER A 353 25.26 5.93 -8.32
N TRP A 354 24.79 6.91 -9.10
CA TRP A 354 24.71 6.82 -10.55
C TRP A 354 26.00 7.35 -11.19
N GLY A 355 26.78 6.46 -11.79
CA GLY A 355 27.93 6.81 -12.62
C GLY A 355 29.12 7.44 -11.86
N PRO A 356 29.90 8.31 -12.52
CA PRO A 356 31.20 8.81 -12.05
C PRO A 356 31.08 9.98 -11.05
N ARG A 357 30.26 9.84 -10.01
CA ARG A 357 29.97 10.84 -8.96
C ARG A 357 31.19 11.65 -8.50
N TYR A 358 32.31 11.00 -8.14
CA TYR A 358 33.54 11.67 -7.69
C TYR A 358 34.20 12.58 -8.72
N LEU A 359 34.02 12.29 -10.02
CA LEU A 359 34.59 13.05 -11.13
C LEU A 359 33.62 14.11 -11.69
N THR A 360 32.50 14.35 -11.03
CA THR A 360 31.51 15.34 -11.48
C THR A 360 32.08 16.76 -11.49
N ASP A 361 32.94 17.10 -10.53
CA ASP A 361 33.38 18.48 -10.29
C ASP A 361 34.37 19.00 -11.34
N MET A 362 35.06 18.10 -12.03
CA MET A 362 35.99 18.42 -13.13
C MET A 362 35.30 18.57 -14.49
N LEU A 363 34.02 18.21 -14.62
CA LEU A 363 33.31 18.26 -15.90
C LEU A 363 33.36 19.65 -16.58
N PRO A 364 33.19 20.79 -15.88
CA PRO A 364 33.31 22.11 -16.53
C PRO A 364 34.67 22.34 -17.21
N ILE A 365 35.76 21.85 -16.61
CA ILE A 365 37.12 21.93 -17.18
C ILE A 365 37.20 21.09 -18.46
N LEU A 366 36.70 19.86 -18.42
CA LEU A 366 36.70 18.97 -19.60
C LEU A 366 35.85 19.55 -20.74
N PHE A 367 34.69 20.14 -20.42
CA PHE A 367 33.83 20.80 -21.40
C PHE A 367 34.46 22.06 -21.96
N TRP A 368 35.18 22.84 -21.15
CA TRP A 368 35.96 23.98 -21.64
C TRP A 368 37.00 23.57 -22.69
N LEU A 369 37.54 22.34 -22.62
CA LEU A 369 38.51 21.82 -23.58
C LEU A 369 37.88 21.20 -24.85
N LEU A 370 36.62 20.77 -24.80
CA LEU A 370 35.93 20.07 -25.89
C LEU A 370 35.83 20.83 -27.23
N PRO A 371 35.56 22.15 -27.28
CA PRO A 371 35.41 22.86 -28.56
C PRO A 371 36.63 22.73 -29.48
N VAL A 372 37.83 22.75 -28.90
CA VAL A 372 39.09 22.58 -29.64
C VAL A 372 39.21 21.14 -30.16
N ALA A 373 38.86 20.17 -29.31
CA ALA A 373 38.90 18.76 -29.68
C ALA A 373 37.96 18.45 -30.87
N ILE A 374 36.75 19.02 -30.88
CA ILE A 374 35.74 18.80 -31.92
C ILE A 374 36.12 19.47 -33.25
N GLN A 375 36.77 20.64 -33.20
CA GLN A 375 37.24 21.33 -34.41
C GLN A 375 38.23 20.47 -35.20
N SER A 376 39.02 19.64 -34.51
CA SER A 376 39.97 18.71 -35.13
C SER A 376 39.35 17.48 -35.82
N LEU A 377 38.03 17.27 -35.71
CA LEU A 377 37.36 16.08 -36.23
C LEU A 377 36.90 16.20 -37.69
N MET A 378 37.12 15.13 -38.45
CA MET A 378 36.50 14.86 -39.75
C MET A 378 35.00 14.58 -39.61
N ARG A 379 34.26 14.56 -40.73
CA ARG A 379 32.79 14.34 -40.74
C ARG A 379 32.37 13.06 -40.01
N SER A 380 33.05 11.94 -40.25
CA SER A 380 32.79 10.67 -39.56
C SER A 380 33.02 10.75 -38.05
N GLY A 381 34.14 11.35 -37.63
CA GLY A 381 34.44 11.57 -36.22
C GLY A 381 33.39 12.44 -35.50
N ARG A 382 32.85 13.46 -36.19
CA ARG A 382 31.75 14.27 -35.65
C ARG A 382 30.47 13.46 -35.49
N ALA A 383 30.16 12.57 -36.44
CA ALA A 383 28.99 11.68 -36.32
C ALA A 383 29.12 10.76 -35.11
N VAL A 384 30.29 10.13 -34.91
CA VAL A 384 30.56 9.29 -33.73
C VAL A 384 30.44 10.08 -32.43
N PHE A 385 30.99 11.30 -32.39
CA PHE A 385 30.85 12.19 -31.24
C PHE A 385 29.37 12.51 -30.91
N ILE A 386 28.57 12.81 -31.93
CA ILE A 386 27.13 13.10 -31.76
C ILE A 386 26.40 11.87 -31.23
N VAL A 387 26.64 10.68 -31.80
CA VAL A 387 26.02 9.43 -31.33
C VAL A 387 26.41 9.16 -29.87
N ALA A 388 27.68 9.35 -29.51
CA ALA A 388 28.13 9.21 -28.13
C ALA A 388 27.44 10.21 -27.18
N CYS A 389 27.23 11.46 -27.61
CA CYS A 389 26.46 12.44 -26.82
C CYS A 389 25.01 12.02 -26.62
N LEU A 390 24.34 11.55 -27.69
CA LEU A 390 22.95 11.09 -27.62
C LEU A 390 22.79 9.86 -26.73
N ALA A 391 23.73 8.91 -26.81
CA ALA A 391 23.77 7.74 -25.94
C ALA A 391 23.94 8.14 -24.47
N SER A 392 24.84 9.08 -24.17
CA SER A 392 24.98 9.64 -22.82
C SER A 392 23.71 10.31 -22.32
N ILE A 393 23.06 11.13 -23.15
CA ILE A 393 21.79 11.77 -22.76
C ILE A 393 20.72 10.73 -22.44
N ALA A 394 20.62 9.65 -23.23
CA ALA A 394 19.69 8.57 -22.96
C ALA A 394 20.01 7.85 -21.64
N MET A 395 21.29 7.57 -21.36
CA MET A 395 21.70 6.97 -20.08
C MET A 395 21.35 7.89 -18.91
N GLU A 396 21.74 9.17 -18.95
CA GLU A 396 21.45 10.11 -17.86
C GLU A 396 19.94 10.36 -17.68
N ALA A 397 19.13 10.30 -18.75
CA ALA A 397 17.68 10.33 -18.65
C ALA A 397 17.13 9.10 -17.88
N LEU A 398 17.62 7.90 -18.19
CA LEU A 398 17.26 6.69 -17.42
C LEU A 398 17.64 6.86 -15.94
N GLY A 399 18.78 7.48 -15.66
CA GLY A 399 19.20 7.81 -14.30
C GLY A 399 18.26 8.80 -13.61
N ALA A 400 18.01 9.95 -14.24
CA ALA A 400 17.23 11.04 -13.67
C ALA A 400 15.78 10.63 -13.40
N PHE A 401 15.18 9.79 -14.23
CA PHE A 401 13.78 9.40 -14.06
C PHE A 401 13.62 8.04 -13.36
N GLY A 402 14.56 7.11 -13.53
CA GLY A 402 14.39 5.70 -13.17
C GLY A 402 15.31 5.17 -12.08
N TYR A 403 16.40 5.86 -11.71
CA TYR A 403 17.39 5.31 -10.78
C TYR A 403 16.91 5.34 -9.32
N THR A 404 16.88 4.21 -8.63
CA THR A 404 16.44 4.14 -7.21
C THR A 404 17.56 3.77 -6.25
N GLY A 405 18.75 3.43 -6.76
CA GLY A 405 19.86 2.93 -5.95
C GLY A 405 19.66 1.51 -5.40
N GLN A 406 18.45 0.94 -5.44
CA GLN A 406 18.16 -0.36 -4.80
C GLN A 406 18.91 -1.52 -5.44
N ALA A 407 18.93 -1.63 -6.77
CA ALA A 407 19.67 -2.69 -7.45
C ALA A 407 21.18 -2.63 -7.14
N HIS A 408 21.74 -1.42 -7.07
CA HIS A 408 23.13 -1.21 -6.68
C HIS A 408 23.32 -1.57 -5.19
N ALA A 409 22.45 -1.10 -4.28
CA ALA A 409 22.53 -1.43 -2.85
C ALA A 409 22.40 -2.93 -2.58
N GLN A 410 21.54 -3.66 -3.31
CA GLN A 410 21.41 -5.11 -3.22
C GLN A 410 22.69 -5.84 -3.63
N SER A 411 23.39 -5.34 -4.65
CA SER A 411 24.70 -5.89 -5.04
C SER A 411 25.78 -5.70 -3.98
N LEU A 412 25.57 -4.76 -3.04
CA LEU A 412 26.45 -4.46 -1.91
C LEU A 412 25.93 -5.04 -0.57
N ALA A 413 24.71 -5.58 -0.55
CA ALA A 413 24.09 -6.10 0.67
C ALA A 413 24.86 -7.31 1.19
N SER A 414 25.42 -7.17 2.40
CA SER A 414 26.19 -8.23 3.05
C SER A 414 25.46 -8.76 4.28
N PRO A 415 25.61 -10.06 4.61
CA PRO A 415 25.21 -10.59 5.91
C PRO A 415 25.93 -9.86 7.04
N SER A 416 25.31 -9.80 8.20
CA SER A 416 25.66 -8.95 9.36
C SER A 416 27.00 -9.26 10.07
N LYS A 417 27.92 -10.00 9.43
CA LYS A 417 29.20 -10.45 9.99
C LYS A 417 30.36 -10.47 8.97
N ILE A 418 30.56 -9.41 8.20
CA ILE A 418 31.69 -9.31 7.25
C ILE A 418 32.61 -8.16 7.68
N SER A 419 33.94 -8.36 7.59
CA SER A 419 34.91 -7.31 7.94
C SER A 419 34.89 -6.13 6.95
N PRO A 420 35.27 -4.89 7.34
CA PRO A 420 35.34 -3.75 6.41
C PRO A 420 36.22 -4.01 5.18
N ALA A 421 37.29 -4.80 5.33
CA ALA A 421 38.18 -5.17 4.24
C ALA A 421 37.51 -6.09 3.20
N GLU A 422 36.71 -7.05 3.66
CA GLU A 422 35.93 -7.94 2.79
C GLU A 422 34.78 -7.20 2.12
N MET A 423 34.10 -6.31 2.84
CA MET A 423 33.08 -5.43 2.29
C MET A 423 33.65 -4.61 1.13
N ASN A 424 34.76 -3.89 1.34
CA ASN A 424 35.46 -3.14 0.30
C ASN A 424 35.82 -4.03 -0.91
N LYS A 425 36.30 -5.26 -0.67
CA LYS A 425 36.59 -6.22 -1.77
C LYS A 425 35.34 -6.62 -2.56
N MET A 426 34.19 -6.78 -1.89
CA MET A 426 32.91 -7.06 -2.53
C MET A 426 32.43 -5.86 -3.36
N GLU A 427 32.49 -4.64 -2.80
CA GLU A 427 32.09 -3.43 -3.52
C GLU A 427 32.91 -3.24 -4.79
N LYS A 428 34.24 -3.39 -4.69
CA LYS A 428 35.14 -3.31 -5.84
C LYS A 428 34.79 -4.34 -6.92
N ARG A 429 34.53 -5.58 -6.54
CA ARG A 429 34.10 -6.63 -7.49
C ARG A 429 32.76 -6.30 -8.12
N ALA A 430 31.81 -5.76 -7.34
CA ALA A 430 30.49 -5.38 -7.84
C ALA A 430 30.58 -4.27 -8.89
N ALA A 431 31.49 -3.30 -8.73
CA ALA A 431 31.70 -2.22 -9.68
C ALA A 431 32.18 -2.67 -11.07
N TRP A 432 32.85 -3.84 -11.16
CA TRP A 432 33.36 -4.41 -12.42
C TRP A 432 32.37 -5.32 -13.13
N LYS A 433 31.24 -5.71 -12.50
CA LYS A 433 30.22 -6.55 -13.14
C LYS A 433 29.33 -5.70 -14.04
N THR A 434 29.30 -6.01 -15.33
CA THR A 434 28.44 -5.30 -16.31
C THR A 434 26.96 -5.41 -15.95
N SER A 435 26.51 -6.54 -15.42
CA SER A 435 25.14 -6.74 -14.93
C SER A 435 24.72 -5.75 -13.84
N ASN A 436 25.69 -5.12 -13.16
CA ASN A 436 25.45 -4.15 -12.10
C ASN A 436 25.42 -2.70 -12.62
N ALA A 437 25.66 -2.47 -13.92
CA ALA A 437 25.60 -1.14 -14.51
C ALA A 437 24.19 -0.53 -14.29
N PRO A 438 24.07 0.62 -13.60
CA PRO A 438 22.78 1.20 -13.22
C PRO A 438 21.81 1.41 -14.39
N PHE A 439 22.31 1.78 -15.57
CA PHE A 439 21.49 2.02 -16.77
C PHE A 439 20.98 0.75 -17.46
N LEU A 440 21.43 -0.43 -17.07
CA LEU A 440 20.88 -1.72 -17.53
C LEU A 440 19.71 -2.19 -16.65
N SER A 441 19.52 -1.60 -15.46
CA SER A 441 18.40 -1.93 -14.59
C SER A 441 17.09 -1.37 -15.14
N LYS A 442 15.97 -2.06 -14.88
CA LYS A 442 14.64 -1.59 -15.30
C LYS A 442 14.33 -0.26 -14.60
N PRO A 443 14.10 0.85 -15.33
CA PRO A 443 13.82 2.13 -14.71
C PRO A 443 12.49 2.10 -13.96
N VAL A 444 12.46 2.73 -12.79
CA VAL A 444 11.27 2.84 -11.96
C VAL A 444 10.83 4.30 -11.87
N PHE A 445 9.70 4.61 -12.50
CA PHE A 445 9.14 5.94 -12.56
C PHE A 445 8.12 6.15 -11.44
N PHE A 446 8.35 7.13 -10.58
CA PHE A 446 7.41 7.53 -9.53
C PHE A 446 7.67 8.98 -9.09
N ASN A 447 6.63 9.62 -8.56
CA ASN A 447 6.71 10.97 -8.01
C ASN A 447 6.61 10.88 -6.48
N ASP A 448 7.48 11.60 -5.76
CA ASP A 448 7.52 11.56 -4.29
C ASP A 448 7.93 12.91 -3.66
N LEU A 449 8.02 13.97 -4.46
CA LEU A 449 8.44 15.27 -3.94
C LEU A 449 7.37 15.94 -3.07
N THR A 450 6.10 15.86 -3.48
CA THR A 450 4.99 16.62 -2.91
C THR A 450 4.08 15.93 -1.88
N PRO A 451 4.09 14.60 -1.63
CA PRO A 451 3.23 14.03 -0.58
C PRO A 451 3.54 14.61 0.82
N LEU A 452 2.51 15.11 1.51
CA LEU A 452 2.60 15.55 2.90
C LEU A 452 2.44 14.35 3.84
N LEU A 453 3.36 14.17 4.78
CA LEU A 453 3.25 13.16 5.84
C LEU A 453 2.47 13.72 7.03
N MET A 454 1.43 13.00 7.44
CA MET A 454 0.66 13.25 8.66
C MET A 454 0.58 11.96 9.47
N GLY A 455 0.50 12.07 10.79
CA GLY A 455 0.42 10.91 11.68
C GLY A 455 1.09 11.13 13.01
N SER A 456 0.99 10.12 13.86
CA SER A 456 1.61 10.07 15.19
C SER A 456 1.88 8.64 15.60
N ILE A 457 2.88 8.47 16.47
CA ILE A 457 3.04 7.27 17.31
C ILE A 457 2.31 7.59 18.62
N GLU A 458 1.33 6.78 18.99
CA GLU A 458 0.38 7.14 20.04
C GLU A 458 0.56 6.29 21.29
N ARG A 459 1.00 5.04 21.13
CA ARG A 459 1.12 4.10 22.24
C ARG A 459 2.29 3.15 22.04
N ALA A 460 3.01 2.88 23.13
CA ALA A 460 4.04 1.85 23.20
C ALA A 460 3.95 1.14 24.56
N VAL A 461 3.76 -0.19 24.59
CA VAL A 461 3.52 -0.95 25.84
C VAL A 461 4.20 -2.32 25.81
N LEU A 462 4.87 -2.66 26.91
CA LEU A 462 5.35 -4.02 27.22
C LEU A 462 4.21 -4.87 27.79
N THR A 463 3.92 -6.00 27.17
CA THR A 463 2.87 -6.91 27.63
C THR A 463 3.41 -7.98 28.57
N PRO A 464 2.56 -8.55 29.45
CA PRO A 464 2.96 -9.66 30.33
C PRO A 464 3.46 -10.90 29.57
N SER A 465 3.00 -11.09 28.33
CA SER A 465 3.40 -12.19 27.43
C SER A 465 4.78 -12.01 26.78
N GLY A 466 5.57 -11.01 27.21
CA GLY A 466 6.89 -10.74 26.65
C GLY A 466 6.85 -10.17 25.23
N SER A 467 5.82 -9.38 24.91
CA SER A 467 5.69 -8.68 23.62
C SER A 467 5.70 -7.17 23.81
N MET A 468 6.22 -6.45 22.83
CA MET A 468 6.19 -5.00 22.73
C MET A 468 5.18 -4.61 21.65
N VAL A 469 4.21 -3.77 22.02
CA VAL A 469 3.21 -3.22 21.10
C VAL A 469 3.47 -1.77 20.87
N VAL A 470 3.49 -1.35 19.60
CA VAL A 470 3.51 0.06 19.22
C VAL A 470 2.41 0.34 18.22
N GLU A 471 1.63 1.39 18.48
CA GLU A 471 0.45 1.77 17.71
C GLU A 471 0.51 3.25 17.32
N GLY A 472 -0.12 3.56 16.19
CA GLY A 472 -0.30 4.92 15.74
C GLY A 472 -1.18 4.98 14.50
N TRP A 473 -1.13 6.12 13.82
CA TRP A 473 -1.69 6.28 12.49
C TRP A 473 -0.75 7.09 11.61
N THR A 474 -0.87 6.92 10.32
CA THR A 474 -0.09 7.66 9.34
C THR A 474 -0.84 7.78 8.02
N LEU A 475 -0.64 8.91 7.36
CA LEU A 475 -1.26 9.28 6.11
C LEU A 475 -0.22 10.02 5.28
N LEU A 476 -0.06 9.64 4.01
CA LEU A 476 0.93 10.24 3.13
C LEU A 476 0.27 10.71 1.84
N GLY A 477 0.22 12.04 1.64
CA GLY A 477 -0.44 12.65 0.48
C GLY A 477 -1.94 12.33 0.38
N GLY A 478 -2.63 12.17 1.52
CA GLY A 478 -4.05 11.82 1.55
C GLY A 478 -4.36 10.34 1.29
N LYS A 479 -3.35 9.47 1.29
CA LYS A 479 -3.49 8.02 1.05
C LYS A 479 -2.79 7.20 2.13
N ALA A 480 -3.17 5.93 2.22
CA ALA A 480 -2.43 4.93 2.97
C ALA A 480 -0.98 4.89 2.46
N PRO A 481 0.02 4.86 3.33
CA PRO A 481 1.40 4.64 2.89
C PRO A 481 1.56 3.27 2.22
N TYR A 482 2.65 3.11 1.47
CA TYR A 482 3.04 1.81 0.95
C TYR A 482 3.46 0.86 2.08
N ASP A 483 4.34 1.34 2.96
CA ASP A 483 4.69 0.64 4.19
C ASP A 483 5.24 1.60 5.26
N LEU A 484 5.33 1.07 6.47
CA LEU A 484 5.90 1.71 7.64
C LEU A 484 6.92 0.77 8.28
N HIS A 485 8.09 1.30 8.64
CA HIS A 485 9.13 0.62 9.40
C HIS A 485 9.32 1.35 10.72
N LEU A 486 9.25 0.63 11.83
CA LEU A 486 9.43 1.21 13.15
C LEU A 486 10.87 0.99 13.65
N LEU A 487 11.45 2.04 14.18
CA LEU A 487 12.74 2.01 14.87
C LEU A 487 12.51 2.27 16.35
N GLY A 488 13.04 1.41 17.21
CA GLY A 488 13.14 1.66 18.64
C GLY A 488 14.60 1.90 19.03
N ASP A 489 14.83 2.97 19.80
CA ASP A 489 16.14 3.51 20.14
C ASP A 489 17.07 3.66 18.93
N GLY A 490 16.46 4.02 17.79
CA GLY A 490 17.08 4.19 16.48
C GLY A 490 17.83 2.96 15.93
N LYS A 491 17.55 1.76 16.45
CA LYS A 491 18.00 0.50 15.87
C LYS A 491 17.01 0.06 14.79
N LYS A 492 17.53 -0.29 13.60
CA LYS A 492 16.77 -0.95 12.53
C LYS A 492 16.42 -2.37 12.96
N ARG A 493 15.25 -2.59 13.56
CA ARG A 493 14.76 -3.92 13.94
C ARG A 493 13.30 -4.13 13.53
N SER A 494 12.92 -5.41 13.42
CA SER A 494 12.14 -6.04 12.35
C SER A 494 10.65 -5.72 12.20
N ALA A 495 10.13 -4.70 12.89
CA ALA A 495 8.72 -4.38 12.82
C ALA A 495 8.45 -3.46 11.63
N ALA A 496 7.92 -4.05 10.56
CA ALA A 496 7.42 -3.34 9.40
C ALA A 496 6.00 -3.81 9.11
N THR A 497 5.17 -2.91 8.59
CA THR A 497 3.81 -3.23 8.15
C THR A 497 3.54 -2.55 6.82
N ALA A 498 2.90 -3.29 5.91
CA ALA A 498 2.21 -2.75 4.74
C ALA A 498 0.68 -2.82 4.92
N THR A 499 0.23 -3.23 6.11
CA THR A 499 -1.18 -3.41 6.46
C THR A 499 -1.59 -2.27 7.39
N PHE A 500 -2.61 -1.55 6.97
CA PHE A 500 -3.19 -0.43 7.71
C PHE A 500 -4.67 -0.70 7.97
N VAL A 501 -5.18 -0.17 9.07
CA VAL A 501 -6.59 -0.30 9.48
C VAL A 501 -7.28 1.05 9.44
N VAL A 502 -8.59 1.05 9.22
CA VAL A 502 -9.38 2.29 9.29
C VAL A 502 -9.44 2.75 10.75
N ARG A 503 -9.21 4.04 10.96
CA ARG A 503 -9.28 4.70 12.27
C ARG A 503 -10.46 5.67 12.27
N PRO A 504 -11.62 5.31 12.85
CA PRO A 504 -12.83 6.14 12.79
C PRO A 504 -12.66 7.53 13.40
N ASP A 505 -11.79 7.67 14.40
CA ASP A 505 -11.41 8.94 15.02
C ASP A 505 -10.63 9.84 14.06
N VAL A 506 -9.69 9.27 13.30
CA VAL A 506 -8.92 9.99 12.26
C VAL A 506 -9.81 10.33 11.06
N GLU A 507 -10.68 9.40 10.65
CA GLU A 507 -11.67 9.63 9.59
C GLU A 507 -12.61 10.78 9.96
N ARG A 508 -13.13 10.81 11.19
CA ARG A 508 -13.98 11.90 11.67
C ARG A 508 -13.27 13.24 11.68
N SER A 509 -11.98 13.24 11.99
CA SER A 509 -11.17 14.47 12.11
C SER A 509 -10.72 15.02 10.76
N LEU A 510 -10.35 14.15 9.82
CA LEU A 510 -9.76 14.54 8.53
C LEU A 510 -10.70 14.34 7.33
N GLY A 511 -11.84 13.65 7.50
CA GLY A 511 -12.76 13.31 6.42
C GLY A 511 -12.22 12.25 5.45
N ILE A 512 -11.21 11.48 5.87
CA ILE A 512 -10.48 10.53 5.02
C ILE A 512 -10.76 9.10 5.50
N GLY A 513 -11.61 8.37 4.79
CA GLY A 513 -11.95 6.95 5.06
C GLY A 513 -10.88 5.95 4.59
N THR A 514 -9.62 6.37 4.53
CA THR A 514 -8.51 5.52 4.10
C THR A 514 -7.93 4.76 5.30
N PRO A 515 -7.50 3.49 5.16
CA PRO A 515 -6.80 2.80 6.23
C PRO A 515 -5.47 3.51 6.55
N VAL A 516 -5.37 4.04 7.77
CA VAL A 516 -4.25 4.87 8.24
C VAL A 516 -3.68 4.41 9.57
N GLY A 517 -4.46 3.67 10.36
CA GLY A 517 -4.02 3.09 11.62
C GLY A 517 -3.04 1.96 11.38
N TRP A 518 -2.08 1.82 12.27
CA TRP A 518 -1.15 0.70 12.24
C TRP A 518 -0.83 0.26 13.66
N ARG A 519 -0.54 -1.04 13.79
CA ARG A 519 -0.15 -1.69 15.03
C ARG A 519 0.98 -2.65 14.71
N MET A 520 2.00 -2.64 15.54
CA MET A 520 3.15 -3.53 15.43
C MET A 520 3.34 -4.27 16.74
N VAL A 521 3.58 -5.57 16.63
CA VAL A 521 3.84 -6.46 17.77
C VAL A 521 5.15 -7.20 17.48
N PHE A 522 6.08 -7.16 18.43
CA PHE A 522 7.38 -7.84 18.33
C PHE A 522 7.85 -8.28 19.72
N PRO A 523 8.80 -9.24 19.84
CA PRO A 523 9.27 -9.70 21.15
C PRO A 523 9.83 -8.56 22.01
N SER A 524 9.50 -8.55 23.31
CA SER A 524 10.00 -7.54 24.26
C SER A 524 11.44 -7.76 24.71
N THR A 525 12.09 -8.85 24.28
CA THR A 525 13.45 -9.25 24.67
C THR A 525 14.53 -8.19 24.39
N GLU A 526 14.17 -7.14 23.66
CA GLU A 526 15.06 -6.06 23.25
C GLU A 526 14.76 -4.71 23.94
N TYR A 527 13.67 -4.62 24.71
CA TYR A 527 13.21 -3.41 25.36
C TYR A 527 12.97 -3.69 26.85
N GLU A 528 13.88 -3.18 27.68
CA GLU A 528 13.74 -3.27 29.13
C GLU A 528 12.71 -2.23 29.63
N PRO A 529 12.24 -2.36 30.88
CA PRO A 529 11.51 -1.29 31.52
C PRO A 529 12.37 -0.01 31.57
N GLY A 530 11.81 1.12 31.15
CA GLY A 530 12.47 2.40 31.14
C GLY A 530 12.15 3.25 29.92
N ARG A 531 12.94 4.30 29.72
CA ARG A 531 12.68 5.31 28.70
C ARG A 531 13.21 4.88 27.33
N HIS A 532 12.31 4.72 26.37
CA HIS A 532 12.62 4.32 24.99
C HIS A 532 12.08 5.31 23.96
N VAL A 533 12.82 5.48 22.86
CA VAL A 533 12.44 6.40 21.78
C VAL A 533 12.00 5.61 20.56
N PHE A 534 10.82 5.92 20.02
CA PHE A 534 10.30 5.30 18.80
C PHE A 534 10.25 6.30 17.64
N THR A 535 10.65 5.84 16.46
CA THR A 535 10.56 6.58 15.20
C THR A 535 9.89 5.72 14.12
N ALA A 536 8.88 6.26 13.46
CA ALA A 536 8.22 5.59 12.34
C ALA A 536 8.72 6.16 11.00
N MET A 537 9.33 5.30 10.20
CA MET A 537 9.73 5.57 8.82
C MET A 537 8.62 5.14 7.87
N VAL A 538 8.11 6.08 7.07
CA VAL A 538 6.93 5.89 6.23
C VAL A 538 7.33 6.09 4.76
N ARG A 539 6.92 5.19 3.87
CA ARG A 539 7.18 5.31 2.43
C ARG A 539 5.89 5.44 1.62
N SER A 540 5.92 6.28 0.59
CA SER A 540 4.85 6.41 -0.42
C SER A 540 4.92 5.33 -1.49
N HIS A 541 6.10 4.74 -1.67
CA HIS A 541 6.43 3.80 -2.73
C HIS A 541 7.62 2.94 -2.27
N PRO A 542 7.77 1.66 -2.70
CA PRO A 542 8.89 0.80 -2.29
C PRO A 542 10.27 1.40 -2.56
N ASN A 543 10.37 2.30 -3.55
CA ASN A 543 11.60 2.98 -3.95
C ASN A 543 11.72 4.43 -3.48
N ALA A 544 10.72 4.96 -2.77
CA ALA A 544 10.76 6.31 -2.21
C ALA A 544 11.75 6.41 -1.05
N GLN A 545 12.31 7.60 -0.83
CA GLN A 545 13.03 7.87 0.41
C GLN A 545 12.02 7.85 1.58
N PRO A 546 12.34 7.19 2.70
CA PRO A 546 11.46 7.24 3.85
C PRO A 546 11.32 8.69 4.36
N ARG A 547 10.12 9.00 4.85
CA ARG A 547 9.81 10.18 5.63
C ARG A 547 9.61 9.74 7.07
N ILE A 548 9.97 10.57 8.03
CA ILE A 548 9.88 10.21 9.45
C ILE A 548 8.73 10.93 10.13
N LEU A 549 7.94 10.21 10.90
CA LEU A 549 7.09 10.83 11.91
C LEU A 549 7.97 11.37 13.05
N PRO A 550 7.48 12.36 13.82
CA PRO A 550 8.19 12.86 14.99
C PRO A 550 8.55 11.73 15.94
N ASN A 551 9.73 11.82 16.54
CA ASN A 551 10.15 10.87 17.57
C ASN A 551 9.22 11.00 18.77
N VAL A 552 8.80 9.86 19.32
CA VAL A 552 8.00 9.85 20.54
C VAL A 552 8.73 9.02 21.58
N THR A 553 8.91 9.60 22.76
CA THR A 553 9.50 8.90 23.89
C THR A 553 8.40 8.29 24.74
N PHE A 554 8.50 6.99 25.01
CA PHE A 554 7.64 6.30 25.95
C PHE A 554 8.46 5.81 27.14
N ASP A 555 7.90 5.91 28.34
CA ASP A 555 8.43 5.27 29.53
C ASP A 555 7.75 3.91 29.68
N LEU A 556 8.45 2.86 29.23
CA LEU A 556 7.97 1.49 29.25
C LEU A 556 8.01 1.00 30.69
N LYS A 557 6.85 0.85 31.29
CA LYS A 557 6.76 0.29 32.64
C LYS A 557 7.05 -1.20 32.57
N ALA A 558 7.68 -1.72 33.63
CA ALA A 558 7.77 -3.15 33.81
C ALA A 558 6.36 -3.72 33.73
N PRO A 559 6.14 -4.81 32.98
CA PRO A 559 4.89 -5.54 33.12
C PRO A 559 4.76 -5.86 34.61
N PRO A 560 3.61 -5.57 35.23
CA PRO A 560 3.48 -5.61 36.68
C PRO A 560 3.96 -6.97 37.23
N ASP A 561 4.90 -6.95 38.18
CA ASP A 561 5.46 -8.14 38.84
C ASP A 561 4.33 -9.04 39.31
N ASN A 562 4.13 -10.18 38.63
CA ASN A 562 3.13 -11.19 38.98
C ASN A 562 1.81 -10.60 39.53
N ALA A 563 1.24 -9.59 38.85
CA ALA A 563 -0.13 -9.18 39.14
C ALA A 563 -1.08 -10.26 38.59
N THR A 564 -1.18 -11.37 39.34
CA THR A 564 -2.29 -12.33 39.32
C THR A 564 -2.88 -12.58 37.94
N VAL A 565 -2.06 -12.91 36.93
CA VAL A 565 -2.62 -13.52 35.73
C VAL A 565 -3.15 -14.86 36.22
N ALA A 566 -4.48 -15.00 36.23
CA ALA A 566 -5.10 -16.22 36.68
C ALA A 566 -4.43 -17.40 35.94
N PRO A 567 -4.07 -18.48 36.65
CA PRO A 567 -3.32 -19.59 36.06
C PRO A 567 -3.99 -20.12 34.78
N LEU A 568 -5.31 -19.94 34.69
CA LEU A 568 -6.11 -20.10 33.49
C LEU A 568 -7.07 -18.92 33.33
N GLN A 569 -7.11 -18.35 32.12
CA GLN A 569 -8.18 -17.47 31.64
C GLN A 569 -8.74 -18.07 30.36
N GLY A 570 -10.05 -17.97 30.15
CA GLY A 570 -10.67 -18.51 28.96
C GLY A 570 -12.14 -18.76 29.15
N SER A 571 -12.82 -19.00 28.05
CA SER A 571 -14.21 -19.44 28.03
C SER A 571 -14.46 -20.38 26.86
N ILE A 572 -15.50 -21.19 27.02
CA ILE A 572 -16.14 -21.86 25.91
C ILE A 572 -17.15 -20.84 25.39
N ASP A 573 -16.88 -20.27 24.21
CA ASP A 573 -17.66 -19.15 23.67
C ASP A 573 -18.92 -19.66 22.97
N SER A 574 -18.81 -20.80 22.28
CA SER A 574 -19.92 -21.38 21.54
C SER A 574 -19.81 -22.89 21.48
N ILE A 575 -20.95 -23.55 21.70
CA ILE A 575 -21.17 -24.97 21.39
C ILE A 575 -22.37 -25.01 20.46
N SER A 576 -22.14 -25.40 19.20
CA SER A 576 -23.17 -25.51 18.19
C SER A 576 -23.33 -26.96 17.76
N VAL A 577 -24.55 -27.47 17.80
CA VAL A 577 -24.88 -28.81 17.29
C VAL A 577 -25.63 -28.66 15.99
N HIS A 578 -25.04 -29.14 14.90
CA HIS A 578 -25.58 -29.01 13.56
C HIS A 578 -26.33 -30.28 13.17
N ALA A 579 -27.66 -30.19 13.09
CA ALA A 579 -28.61 -31.13 12.48
C ALA A 579 -28.15 -32.60 12.31
N GLY A 580 -27.61 -33.21 13.38
CA GLY A 580 -27.22 -34.62 13.44
C GLY A 580 -25.85 -35.03 12.87
N ASP A 581 -25.08 -34.12 12.23
CA ASP A 581 -23.85 -34.49 11.51
C ASP A 581 -22.57 -34.00 12.18
N THR A 582 -22.56 -32.80 12.78
CA THR A 582 -21.36 -32.24 13.43
C THR A 582 -21.68 -31.44 14.69
N VAL A 583 -20.71 -31.42 15.60
CA VAL A 583 -20.68 -30.55 16.79
C VAL A 583 -19.48 -29.64 16.61
N ASP A 584 -19.72 -28.34 16.70
CA ASP A 584 -18.70 -27.31 16.56
C ASP A 584 -18.54 -26.55 17.86
N ILE A 585 -17.30 -26.52 18.35
CA ILE A 585 -16.95 -26.00 19.67
C ILE A 585 -15.85 -24.99 19.47
N ALA A 586 -16.08 -23.77 19.94
CA ALA A 586 -15.11 -22.69 19.91
C ALA A 586 -15.00 -22.02 21.27
N GLY A 587 -13.84 -21.46 21.51
CA GLY A 587 -13.57 -20.70 22.71
C GLY A 587 -12.25 -19.97 22.61
N TRP A 588 -11.82 -19.47 23.74
CA TRP A 588 -10.47 -18.97 23.89
C TRP A 588 -9.88 -19.42 25.22
N ALA A 589 -8.56 -19.52 25.27
CA ALA A 589 -7.84 -19.84 26.48
C ALA A 589 -6.45 -19.20 26.47
N LEU A 590 -6.03 -18.77 27.65
CA LEU A 590 -4.69 -18.33 27.98
C LEU A 590 -4.24 -19.07 29.23
N ALA A 591 -3.07 -19.68 29.18
CA ALA A 591 -2.45 -20.32 30.33
C ALA A 591 -1.33 -19.40 30.83
N HIS A 592 -1.45 -18.88 32.05
CA HIS A 592 -0.50 -17.89 32.59
C HIS A 592 -0.27 -16.69 31.65
N GLY A 593 -1.29 -16.28 30.88
CA GLY A 593 -1.17 -15.15 29.95
C GLY A 593 -0.40 -15.46 28.67
N ASP A 594 -0.29 -16.74 28.28
CA ASP A 594 0.33 -17.16 27.02
C ASP A 594 -0.54 -18.18 26.26
N THR A 595 -0.21 -18.41 24.99
CA THR A 595 -0.83 -19.39 24.08
C THR A 595 -0.62 -20.79 24.68
N PRO A 596 -1.68 -21.54 24.99
CA PRO A 596 -1.54 -22.90 25.48
C PRO A 596 -0.82 -23.80 24.48
N ALA A 597 -0.10 -24.82 24.96
CA ALA A 597 0.49 -25.83 24.08
C ALA A 597 -0.60 -26.72 23.44
N GLN A 598 -1.69 -26.97 24.17
CA GLN A 598 -2.81 -27.78 23.70
C GLN A 598 -4.09 -27.46 24.49
N VAL A 599 -5.23 -27.58 23.82
CA VAL A 599 -6.56 -27.70 24.43
C VAL A 599 -7.11 -29.10 24.17
N GLN A 600 -7.60 -29.76 25.22
CA GLN A 600 -8.13 -31.12 25.20
C GLN A 600 -9.59 -31.12 25.66
N LEU A 601 -10.48 -31.68 24.84
CA LEU A 601 -11.90 -31.81 25.18
C LEU A 601 -12.17 -33.12 25.92
N LEU A 602 -13.00 -33.06 26.96
CA LEU A 602 -13.53 -34.22 27.68
C LEU A 602 -15.07 -34.17 27.64
N PHE A 603 -15.70 -35.23 27.16
CA PHE A 603 -17.14 -35.42 27.21
C PHE A 603 -17.47 -36.43 28.31
N ASP A 604 -18.27 -36.02 29.30
CA ASP A 604 -18.61 -36.82 30.48
C ASP A 604 -17.38 -37.42 31.18
N GLY A 605 -16.31 -36.64 31.23
CA GLY A 605 -15.03 -37.05 31.82
C GLY A 605 -14.16 -37.95 30.95
N LYS A 606 -14.57 -38.31 29.72
CA LYS A 606 -13.76 -39.10 28.77
C LYS A 606 -13.08 -38.20 27.74
N PRO A 607 -11.76 -38.32 27.50
CA PRO A 607 -11.06 -37.49 26.54
C PRO A 607 -11.49 -37.81 25.10
N TYR A 608 -11.75 -36.77 24.31
CA TYR A 608 -11.93 -36.89 22.87
C TYR A 608 -10.56 -37.14 22.19
N PRO A 609 -10.43 -38.03 21.20
CA PRO A 609 -9.12 -38.43 20.66
C PRO A 609 -8.28 -37.29 20.05
N ARG A 610 -8.91 -36.19 19.62
CA ARG A 610 -8.25 -35.08 18.93
C ARG A 610 -8.07 -33.88 19.87
N GLY A 611 -6.83 -33.54 20.17
CA GLY A 611 -6.45 -32.29 20.83
C GLY A 611 -6.29 -31.14 19.83
N ILE A 612 -6.44 -29.90 20.32
CA ILE A 612 -6.26 -28.68 19.55
C ILE A 612 -4.91 -28.08 19.88
N THR A 613 -4.04 -27.92 18.89
CA THR A 613 -2.70 -27.33 19.03
C THR A 613 -2.50 -26.09 18.16
N THR A 614 -3.54 -25.69 17.42
CA THR A 614 -3.53 -24.53 16.54
C THR A 614 -4.43 -23.47 17.11
N PHE A 615 -3.89 -22.27 17.28
CA PHE A 615 -4.58 -21.13 17.88
C PHE A 615 -4.53 -19.93 16.93
N PHE A 616 -5.48 -19.01 17.08
CA PHE A 616 -5.56 -17.78 16.29
C PHE A 616 -5.79 -16.55 17.19
N GLU A 617 -5.46 -15.38 16.67
CA GLU A 617 -5.61 -14.12 17.40
C GLU A 617 -7.09 -13.74 17.56
N ARG A 618 -7.45 -13.24 18.74
CA ARG A 618 -8.79 -12.76 19.09
C ARG A 618 -8.70 -11.29 19.53
N PRO A 619 -9.00 -10.32 18.64
CA PRO A 619 -8.88 -8.89 18.96
C PRO A 619 -9.70 -8.44 20.18
N ASP A 620 -10.86 -9.07 20.39
CA ASP A 620 -11.74 -8.87 21.54
C ASP A 620 -11.11 -9.38 22.85
N VAL A 621 -10.47 -10.55 22.83
CA VAL A 621 -9.73 -11.09 23.98
C VAL A 621 -8.50 -10.25 24.28
N VAL A 622 -7.80 -9.75 23.24
CA VAL A 622 -6.70 -8.80 23.37
C VAL A 622 -7.16 -7.51 24.02
N GLN A 623 -8.32 -6.98 23.62
CA GLN A 623 -8.92 -5.79 24.22
C GLN A 623 -9.31 -6.01 25.68
N TYR A 624 -9.83 -7.19 26.02
CA TYR A 624 -10.27 -7.55 27.36
C TYR A 624 -9.13 -7.86 28.33
N THR A 625 -8.13 -8.64 27.90
CA THR A 625 -7.05 -9.16 28.74
C THR A 625 -5.76 -8.34 28.68
N ALA A 626 -5.60 -7.51 27.63
CA ALA A 626 -4.33 -6.90 27.24
C ALA A 626 -3.20 -7.90 26.92
N VAL A 627 -3.52 -9.20 26.80
CA VAL A 627 -2.60 -10.29 26.43
C VAL A 627 -2.70 -10.55 24.92
N LEU A 628 -1.55 -10.68 24.26
CA LEU A 628 -1.45 -10.75 22.79
C LEU A 628 -1.22 -12.15 22.24
N ALA A 629 -1.23 -13.15 23.11
CA ALA A 629 -1.04 -14.52 22.71
C ALA A 629 -2.24 -14.99 21.87
N ALA A 630 -1.99 -15.89 20.91
CA ALA A 630 -3.06 -16.52 20.14
C ALA A 630 -3.92 -17.34 21.10
N SER A 631 -5.10 -16.82 21.41
CA SER A 631 -5.95 -17.36 22.47
C SER A 631 -7.14 -18.13 21.91
N GLY A 632 -7.57 -17.85 20.68
CA GLY A 632 -8.72 -18.47 20.05
C GLY A 632 -8.44 -19.89 19.59
N TRP A 633 -9.39 -20.80 19.82
CA TRP A 633 -9.35 -22.18 19.35
C TRP A 633 -10.74 -22.63 18.88
N ARG A 634 -10.80 -23.57 17.94
CA ARG A 634 -12.04 -24.16 17.42
C ARG A 634 -11.81 -25.59 16.98
N ILE A 635 -12.82 -26.43 17.17
CA ILE A 635 -12.83 -27.81 16.67
C ILE A 635 -14.24 -28.20 16.23
N THR A 636 -14.32 -28.82 15.07
CA THR A 636 -15.54 -29.44 14.55
C THR A 636 -15.35 -30.95 14.58
N LEU A 637 -16.28 -31.67 15.20
CA LEU A 637 -16.27 -33.13 15.34
C LEU A 637 -17.58 -33.75 14.83
N PRO A 638 -17.57 -34.99 14.30
CA PRO A 638 -18.79 -35.67 13.90
C PRO A 638 -19.74 -35.88 15.09
N ALA A 639 -21.02 -35.52 14.95
CA ALA A 639 -22.00 -35.70 16.03
C ALA A 639 -22.21 -37.17 16.39
N ARG A 640 -21.98 -38.10 15.44
CA ARG A 640 -21.98 -39.56 15.68
C ARG A 640 -20.95 -40.05 16.68
N ASP A 641 -19.92 -39.26 16.98
CA ASP A 641 -18.90 -39.61 17.96
C ASP A 641 -19.42 -39.47 19.41
N LEU A 642 -20.60 -38.85 19.59
CA LEU A 642 -21.28 -38.65 20.87
C LEU A 642 -22.65 -39.34 20.85
N SER A 643 -23.09 -39.86 22.00
CA SER A 643 -24.42 -40.44 22.11
C SER A 643 -25.52 -39.36 22.07
N PRO A 644 -26.76 -39.67 21.66
CA PRO A 644 -27.88 -38.74 21.85
C PRO A 644 -28.14 -38.49 23.34
N GLY A 645 -28.44 -37.24 23.72
CA GLY A 645 -28.71 -36.85 25.10
C GLY A 645 -27.85 -35.69 25.60
N GLU A 646 -27.97 -35.39 26.89
CA GLU A 646 -27.18 -34.35 27.56
C GLU A 646 -25.78 -34.87 27.88
N HIS A 647 -24.77 -34.08 27.51
CA HIS A 647 -23.36 -34.30 27.74
C HIS A 647 -22.76 -33.11 28.51
N VAL A 648 -21.83 -33.39 29.42
CA VAL A 648 -21.03 -32.36 30.09
C VAL A 648 -19.68 -32.25 29.39
N LEU A 649 -19.43 -31.09 28.77
CA LEU A 649 -18.15 -30.74 28.17
C LEU A 649 -17.25 -30.08 29.20
N THR A 650 -16.06 -30.66 29.39
CA THR A 650 -14.96 -30.05 30.13
C THR A 650 -13.81 -29.77 29.17
N VAL A 651 -13.27 -28.56 29.21
CA VAL A 651 -12.10 -28.17 28.40
C VAL A 651 -10.87 -28.11 29.29
N LEU A 652 -9.91 -29.00 29.05
CA LEU A 652 -8.61 -28.99 29.71
C LEU A 652 -7.59 -28.22 28.87
N VAL A 653 -7.00 -27.19 29.46
CA VAL A 653 -5.98 -26.35 28.85
C VAL A 653 -4.62 -26.76 29.38
N LEU A 654 -3.72 -27.17 28.50
CA LEU A 654 -2.37 -27.60 28.84
C LEU A 654 -1.37 -26.47 28.53
N PRO A 655 -0.72 -25.88 29.56
CA PRO A 655 0.27 -24.82 29.34
C PRO A 655 1.51 -25.31 28.58
N LYS A 656 1.91 -26.58 28.76
CA LYS A 656 3.06 -27.22 28.12
C LYS A 656 2.71 -28.66 27.71
N SER A 657 3.34 -29.16 26.65
CA SER A 657 3.13 -30.53 26.17
C SER A 657 3.45 -31.56 27.27
N GLY A 658 2.49 -32.44 27.60
CA GLY A 658 2.62 -33.44 28.66
C GLY A 658 2.48 -32.95 30.11
N GLY A 659 2.13 -31.67 30.35
CA GLY A 659 1.95 -31.09 31.68
C GLY A 659 0.56 -31.31 32.30
N LYS A 660 0.38 -30.90 33.57
CA LYS A 660 -0.92 -30.92 34.27
C LYS A 660 -1.87 -29.88 33.66
N GLY A 661 -3.01 -30.32 33.13
CA GLY A 661 -4.01 -29.43 32.53
C GLY A 661 -4.87 -28.70 33.57
N LEU A 662 -5.32 -27.49 33.23
CA LEU A 662 -6.25 -26.68 34.01
C LEU A 662 -7.61 -26.67 33.30
N ALA A 663 -8.72 -26.85 34.05
CA ALA A 663 -10.05 -26.95 33.47
C ALA A 663 -10.75 -25.59 33.38
N LEU A 664 -11.33 -25.27 32.23
CA LEU A 664 -12.31 -24.19 32.10
C LEU A 664 -13.64 -24.61 32.76
N PRO A 665 -14.53 -23.64 33.09
CA PRO A 665 -15.88 -23.95 33.51
C PRO A 665 -16.56 -24.91 32.53
N THR A 666 -17.26 -25.90 33.08
CA THR A 666 -17.96 -26.90 32.28
C THR A 666 -19.12 -26.27 31.53
N ALA A 667 -19.41 -26.82 30.36
CA ALA A 667 -20.55 -26.42 29.56
C ALA A 667 -21.42 -27.64 29.25
N LYS A 668 -22.73 -27.43 29.14
CA LYS A 668 -23.67 -28.48 28.75
C LYS A 668 -23.85 -28.46 27.25
N LEU A 669 -23.88 -29.66 26.67
CA LEU A 669 -24.11 -29.91 25.26
C LEU A 669 -25.24 -30.92 25.17
N ILE A 670 -26.33 -30.59 24.46
CA ILE A 670 -27.39 -31.56 24.19
C ILE A 670 -27.22 -32.03 22.75
N ILE A 671 -26.91 -33.31 22.57
CA ILE A 671 -26.96 -33.95 21.26
C ILE A 671 -28.42 -34.29 21.00
N PRO A 672 -29.08 -33.63 20.01
CA PRO A 672 -30.49 -33.84 19.76
C PRO A 672 -30.76 -35.30 19.43
N THR A 673 -31.92 -35.79 19.87
CA THR A 673 -32.46 -37.08 19.45
C THR A 673 -32.44 -37.14 17.92
N ARG A 674 -32.03 -38.31 17.38
CA ARG A 674 -31.82 -38.63 15.95
C ARG A 674 -32.71 -37.81 15.01
N MET A 675 -32.15 -37.40 13.85
CA MET A 675 -32.88 -36.81 12.73
C MET A 675 -34.32 -37.35 12.65
N PRO A 676 -35.34 -36.48 12.46
CA PRO A 676 -36.72 -36.90 12.26
C PRO A 676 -36.73 -38.12 11.33
N GLN A 677 -37.27 -39.24 11.82
CA GLN A 677 -37.26 -40.46 11.06
C GLN A 677 -38.48 -40.51 10.14
N PRO A 678 -38.31 -40.95 8.88
CA PRO A 678 -39.44 -41.33 8.05
C PRO A 678 -40.38 -42.29 8.80
N PRO A 679 -41.71 -42.10 8.79
CA PRO A 679 -42.66 -43.14 9.19
C PRO A 679 -42.36 -44.47 8.47
N SER A 680 -42.60 -45.61 9.13
CA SER A 680 -42.42 -46.93 8.49
C SER A 680 -43.62 -47.27 7.60
N GLY A 681 -43.39 -47.48 6.29
CA GLY A 681 -44.43 -47.86 5.32
C GLY A 681 -44.78 -46.76 4.31
N THR A 682 -45.99 -46.80 3.71
CA THR A 682 -46.52 -45.74 2.83
C THR A 682 -47.17 -44.64 3.66
N TRP A 683 -46.79 -43.38 3.47
CA TRP A 683 -47.29 -42.27 4.31
C TRP A 683 -48.39 -41.49 3.59
N THR A 684 -49.31 -40.96 4.39
CA THR A 684 -50.25 -39.95 3.94
C THR A 684 -49.55 -38.61 3.68
N LEU A 685 -50.18 -37.74 2.87
CA LEU A 685 -49.64 -36.39 2.65
C LEU A 685 -49.59 -35.57 3.95
N THR A 686 -50.49 -35.81 4.90
CA THR A 686 -50.46 -35.16 6.22
C THR A 686 -49.21 -35.55 7.03
N GLU A 687 -48.86 -36.83 7.06
CA GLU A 687 -47.65 -37.31 7.74
C GLU A 687 -46.39 -36.77 7.06
N ALA A 688 -46.38 -36.71 5.72
CA ALA A 688 -45.30 -36.08 4.97
C ALA A 688 -45.15 -34.57 5.28
N ALA A 689 -46.26 -33.85 5.49
CA ALA A 689 -46.25 -32.44 5.89
C ALA A 689 -45.68 -32.24 7.31
N GLN A 690 -46.06 -33.09 8.26
CA GLN A 690 -45.50 -33.07 9.62
C GLN A 690 -44.00 -33.38 9.61
N TYR A 691 -43.58 -34.35 8.80
CA TYR A 691 -42.17 -34.67 8.61
C TYR A 691 -41.38 -33.51 8.02
N ALA A 692 -41.86 -32.91 6.92
CA ALA A 692 -41.22 -31.77 6.28
C ALA A 692 -41.06 -30.57 7.24
N SER A 693 -42.11 -30.27 8.02
CA SER A 693 -42.07 -29.19 9.03
C SER A 693 -41.07 -29.50 10.14
N SER A 694 -41.01 -30.76 10.60
CA SER A 694 -40.03 -31.21 11.60
C SER A 694 -38.60 -31.16 11.08
N MET A 695 -38.38 -31.47 9.81
CA MET A 695 -37.08 -31.36 9.15
C MET A 695 -36.63 -29.90 9.03
N LEU A 696 -37.52 -28.98 8.66
CA LEU A 696 -37.22 -27.54 8.63
C LEU A 696 -36.84 -27.01 10.02
N ALA A 697 -37.59 -27.38 11.06
CA ALA A 697 -37.30 -26.99 12.43
C ALA A 697 -35.97 -27.57 12.91
N HIS A 698 -35.68 -28.84 12.60
CA HIS A 698 -34.43 -29.51 12.95
C HIS A 698 -33.19 -28.87 12.29
N ARG A 699 -33.37 -28.34 11.07
CA ARG A 699 -32.29 -27.77 10.27
C ARG A 699 -32.10 -26.26 10.48
N GLN A 700 -32.99 -25.60 11.22
CA GLN A 700 -32.84 -24.20 11.57
C GLN A 700 -31.78 -24.04 12.66
N HIS A 701 -30.83 -23.13 12.45
CA HIS A 701 -29.86 -22.72 13.44
C HIS A 701 -30.55 -22.07 14.65
N ALA A 702 -29.93 -22.16 15.83
CA ALA A 702 -30.45 -21.57 17.06
C ALA A 702 -30.72 -20.06 16.93
N ASP A 703 -29.87 -19.36 16.17
CA ASP A 703 -30.01 -17.93 15.88
C ASP A 703 -31.13 -17.60 14.88
N GLY A 704 -31.82 -18.61 14.32
CA GLY A 704 -33.02 -18.43 13.51
C GLY A 704 -32.83 -18.52 11.99
N TYR A 705 -31.64 -18.82 11.49
CA TYR A 705 -31.38 -18.95 10.05
C TYR A 705 -31.14 -20.40 9.61
N TRP A 706 -31.22 -20.66 8.30
CA TRP A 706 -30.77 -21.90 7.64
C TRP A 706 -29.49 -21.63 6.85
N LEU A 707 -28.61 -22.64 6.79
CA LEU A 707 -27.43 -22.60 5.93
C LEU A 707 -27.81 -22.99 4.50
N THR A 708 -27.12 -22.40 3.52
CA THR A 708 -27.29 -22.69 2.10
C THR A 708 -26.15 -23.55 1.60
N GLU A 709 -26.46 -24.43 0.66
CA GLU A 709 -25.49 -25.38 0.12
C GLU A 709 -24.97 -24.87 -1.22
N HIS A 710 -23.68 -25.02 -1.49
CA HIS A 710 -23.10 -24.61 -2.76
C HIS A 710 -22.14 -25.66 -3.32
N THR A 711 -22.12 -25.76 -4.65
CA THR A 711 -21.23 -26.64 -5.41
C THR A 711 -20.44 -25.86 -6.46
N GLN A 712 -19.41 -26.48 -7.03
CA GLN A 712 -18.60 -25.89 -8.11
C GLN A 712 -19.09 -26.25 -9.52
N SER A 713 -20.12 -27.08 -9.63
CA SER A 713 -20.72 -27.51 -10.91
C SER A 713 -22.24 -27.60 -10.81
N LEU A 714 -22.93 -27.69 -11.96
CA LEU A 714 -24.39 -27.88 -12.04
C LEU A 714 -24.87 -29.27 -11.54
N GLN A 715 -24.01 -30.03 -10.86
CA GLN A 715 -24.36 -31.28 -10.19
C GLN A 715 -24.30 -31.08 -8.68
N TYR A 716 -25.31 -31.57 -7.96
CA TYR A 716 -25.34 -31.57 -6.50
C TYR A 716 -24.45 -32.68 -5.93
N ARG A 717 -23.14 -32.42 -5.86
CA ARG A 717 -22.10 -33.30 -5.29
C ARG A 717 -21.08 -32.47 -4.52
N ASP A 718 -20.53 -33.04 -3.45
CA ASP A 718 -19.50 -32.40 -2.62
C ASP A 718 -19.90 -31.00 -2.12
N ALA A 719 -21.18 -30.83 -1.78
CA ALA A 719 -21.75 -29.55 -1.39
C ALA A 719 -21.14 -29.04 -0.07
N LYS A 720 -20.88 -27.74 -0.03
CA LYS A 720 -20.42 -27.03 1.17
C LYS A 720 -21.52 -26.10 1.67
N GLN A 721 -21.56 -25.87 2.98
CA GLN A 721 -22.55 -25.00 3.60
C GLN A 721 -21.97 -23.63 3.93
N GLU A 722 -22.77 -22.59 3.74
CA GLU A 722 -22.47 -21.22 4.13
C GLU A 722 -23.74 -20.46 4.56
N LEU A 723 -23.56 -19.39 5.34
CA LEU A 723 -24.66 -18.46 5.62
C LEU A 723 -24.93 -17.62 4.39
N ASN A 724 -26.20 -17.48 4.05
CA ASN A 724 -26.68 -16.67 2.95
C ASN A 724 -27.97 -15.96 3.39
N ILE A 725 -27.98 -14.64 3.30
CA ILE A 725 -29.11 -13.81 3.75
C ILE A 725 -30.31 -13.94 2.81
N PHE A 726 -30.07 -13.89 1.51
CA PHE A 726 -31.05 -14.06 0.45
C PHE A 726 -31.92 -15.31 0.66
N SER A 727 -31.33 -16.47 0.92
CA SER A 727 -32.07 -17.73 1.03
C SER A 727 -33.00 -17.77 2.25
N ASN A 728 -32.58 -17.13 3.34
CA ASN A 728 -33.38 -16.97 4.54
C ASN A 728 -34.55 -16.00 4.33
N ALA A 729 -34.35 -14.94 3.55
CA ALA A 729 -35.43 -14.01 3.18
C ALA A 729 -36.48 -14.71 2.29
N GLU A 730 -36.04 -15.48 1.31
CA GLU A 730 -36.91 -16.28 0.43
C GLU A 730 -37.74 -17.33 1.19
N MET A 731 -37.18 -17.97 2.24
CA MET A 731 -37.93 -18.87 3.11
C MET A 731 -39.15 -18.21 3.75
N LEU A 732 -39.05 -16.92 4.13
CA LEU A 732 -40.18 -16.16 4.66
C LEU A 732 -41.29 -15.95 3.63
N ASP A 733 -40.95 -15.71 2.36
CA ASP A 733 -41.93 -15.52 1.29
C ASP A 733 -42.62 -16.84 0.90
N ILE A 734 -41.87 -17.93 0.81
CA ILE A 734 -42.40 -19.24 0.42
C ILE A 734 -43.39 -19.74 1.47
N LEU A 735 -42.97 -19.78 2.74
CA LEU A 735 -43.77 -20.35 3.84
C LEU A 735 -44.75 -19.37 4.47
N GLY A 736 -44.49 -18.06 4.42
CA GLY A 736 -45.29 -17.05 5.12
C GLY A 736 -46.81 -17.20 4.94
N PRO A 737 -47.31 -17.35 3.70
CA PRO A 737 -48.76 -17.47 3.45
C PRO A 737 -49.41 -18.80 3.90
N VAL A 738 -48.62 -19.79 4.31
CA VAL A 738 -49.11 -21.07 4.90
C VAL A 738 -48.51 -21.32 6.29
N ALA A 739 -47.91 -20.30 6.92
CA ALA A 739 -47.10 -20.47 8.12
C ALA A 739 -47.92 -20.99 9.31
N ARG A 740 -49.21 -20.67 9.38
CA ARG A 740 -50.11 -21.14 10.44
C ARG A 740 -50.43 -22.62 10.24
N GLU A 741 -50.84 -23.00 9.03
CA GLU A 741 -51.22 -24.37 8.69
C GLU A 741 -50.02 -25.33 8.74
N ALA A 742 -48.83 -24.85 8.37
CA ALA A 742 -47.58 -25.61 8.42
C ALA A 742 -46.92 -25.64 9.82
N GLY A 743 -47.50 -24.98 10.83
CA GLY A 743 -46.88 -24.87 12.16
C GLY A 743 -45.53 -24.14 12.16
N ALA A 744 -45.27 -23.29 11.17
CA ALA A 744 -44.00 -22.63 10.92
C ALA A 744 -43.90 -21.23 11.54
N GLN A 745 -44.93 -20.73 12.23
CA GLN A 745 -45.00 -19.32 12.68
C GLN A 745 -43.80 -18.89 13.54
N GLU A 746 -43.46 -19.66 14.58
CA GLU A 746 -42.32 -19.35 15.45
C GLU A 746 -40.97 -19.45 14.72
N MET A 747 -40.86 -20.46 13.85
CA MET A 747 -39.68 -20.70 13.02
C MET A 747 -39.42 -19.52 12.08
N LEU A 748 -40.46 -19.01 11.40
CA LEU A 748 -40.35 -17.82 10.56
C LEU A 748 -40.17 -16.53 11.38
N ALA A 749 -40.72 -16.45 12.60
CA ALA A 749 -40.50 -15.31 13.48
C ALA A 749 -39.02 -15.17 13.86
N ARG A 750 -38.35 -16.28 14.20
CA ARG A 750 -36.90 -16.29 14.46
C ARG A 750 -36.09 -15.86 13.24
N ALA A 751 -36.42 -16.39 12.06
CA ALA A 751 -35.75 -15.99 10.81
C ALA A 751 -35.94 -14.50 10.51
N ARG A 752 -37.14 -13.95 10.74
CA ARG A 752 -37.42 -12.52 10.59
C ARG A 752 -36.59 -11.67 11.55
N THR A 753 -36.51 -12.07 12.82
CA THR A 753 -35.67 -11.38 13.80
C THR A 753 -34.21 -11.41 13.37
N PHE A 754 -33.69 -12.57 12.98
CA PHE A 754 -32.33 -12.71 12.48
C PHE A 754 -32.04 -11.80 11.28
N LEU A 755 -32.90 -11.79 10.27
CA LEU A 755 -32.72 -10.96 9.08
C LEU A 755 -32.77 -9.46 9.40
N SER A 756 -33.64 -9.05 10.33
CA SER A 756 -33.76 -7.65 10.74
C SER A 756 -32.49 -7.10 11.40
N THR A 757 -31.69 -7.96 12.06
CA THR A 757 -30.41 -7.56 12.65
C THR A 757 -29.29 -7.44 11.61
N GLN A 758 -29.51 -7.91 10.37
CA GLN A 758 -28.53 -7.84 9.28
C GLN A 758 -28.48 -6.48 8.58
N ILE A 759 -29.45 -5.61 8.85
CA ILE A 759 -29.49 -4.25 8.32
C ILE A 759 -28.35 -3.45 8.98
N GLU A 760 -27.38 -3.01 8.17
CA GLU A 760 -26.24 -2.22 8.65
C GLU A 760 -26.65 -0.77 8.98
N ASP A 761 -25.76 -0.02 9.63
CA ASP A 761 -25.95 1.43 9.88
C ASP A 761 -26.05 2.24 8.57
N SER A 762 -25.62 1.68 7.44
CA SER A 762 -25.82 2.24 6.10
C SER A 762 -27.25 2.04 5.58
N GLY A 763 -28.02 1.15 6.21
CA GLY A 763 -29.29 0.63 5.72
C GLY A 763 -29.13 -0.50 4.69
N LEU A 764 -27.90 -0.84 4.28
CA LEU A 764 -27.63 -1.89 3.31
C LEU A 764 -27.49 -3.26 3.99
N VAL A 765 -27.61 -4.32 3.20
CA VAL A 765 -27.46 -5.71 3.63
C VAL A 765 -26.42 -6.41 2.76
N ARG A 766 -25.68 -7.34 3.34
CA ARG A 766 -24.68 -8.15 2.66
C ARG A 766 -25.15 -9.59 2.54
N TYR A 767 -24.74 -10.24 1.45
CA TYR A 767 -24.93 -11.66 1.19
C TYR A 767 -24.60 -12.61 2.37
N HIS A 768 -23.47 -12.40 3.07
CA HIS A 768 -23.07 -13.24 4.23
C HIS A 768 -23.50 -12.69 5.59
N GLY A 769 -24.34 -11.64 5.61
CA GLY A 769 -24.69 -10.93 6.83
C GLY A 769 -23.62 -9.93 7.28
N ARG A 770 -23.83 -9.34 8.45
CA ARG A 770 -22.90 -8.36 9.05
C ARG A 770 -21.55 -9.00 9.38
N THR A 771 -20.49 -8.18 9.32
CA THR A 771 -19.11 -8.64 9.53
C THR A 771 -18.75 -8.96 10.98
N ASP A 772 -19.58 -8.55 11.93
CA ASP A 772 -19.43 -8.83 13.37
C ASP A 772 -20.14 -10.13 13.80
N LEU A 773 -20.79 -10.84 12.88
CA LEU A 773 -21.37 -12.15 13.17
C LEU A 773 -20.29 -13.23 13.24
N ALA A 774 -20.39 -14.08 14.25
CA ALA A 774 -19.64 -15.32 14.34
C ALA A 774 -20.20 -16.33 13.32
N THR A 775 -19.81 -16.23 12.05
CA THR A 775 -20.34 -17.09 10.99
C THR A 775 -19.66 -18.47 10.93
N HIS A 776 -20.41 -19.47 10.46
CA HIS A 776 -19.90 -20.82 10.16
C HIS A 776 -19.19 -20.86 8.81
N GLY A 777 -18.02 -21.52 8.76
CA GLY A 777 -17.28 -21.79 7.52
C GLY A 777 -16.42 -20.62 7.03
N THR A 778 -15.33 -20.96 6.36
CA THR A 778 -14.28 -20.08 5.80
C THR A 778 -14.76 -18.77 5.16
N ILE A 779 -14.98 -17.72 5.95
CA ILE A 779 -15.22 -16.37 5.43
C ILE A 779 -14.30 -15.42 6.19
N SER A 780 -13.10 -15.22 5.66
CA SER A 780 -12.20 -14.15 6.08
C SER A 780 -12.51 -12.82 5.36
N CYS A 781 -13.71 -12.70 4.76
CA CYS A 781 -13.92 -11.78 3.66
C CYS A 781 -15.29 -11.09 3.71
N ARG A 782 -15.27 -9.77 3.89
CA ARG A 782 -16.42 -8.86 3.91
C ARG A 782 -16.98 -8.69 2.49
N ILE A 783 -18.09 -9.33 2.13
CA ILE A 783 -18.70 -9.16 0.79
C ILE A 783 -19.35 -7.78 0.66
N THR A 784 -19.16 -7.12 -0.48
CA THR A 784 -19.78 -5.83 -0.83
C THR A 784 -21.32 -5.90 -0.70
N PRO A 785 -22.01 -4.92 -0.08
CA PRO A 785 -23.47 -4.95 -0.01
C PRO A 785 -24.09 -4.89 -1.40
N ASP A 786 -25.21 -5.58 -1.58
CA ASP A 786 -25.89 -5.69 -2.86
C ASP A 786 -27.37 -5.29 -2.77
N ALA A 787 -27.93 -5.02 -3.94
CA ALA A 787 -29.28 -4.55 -4.12
C ALA A 787 -30.33 -5.64 -3.84
N ASP A 788 -29.99 -6.92 -3.99
CA ASP A 788 -30.94 -8.03 -3.90
C ASP A 788 -31.26 -8.33 -2.43
N ASP A 789 -30.21 -8.63 -1.66
CA ASP A 789 -30.28 -8.88 -0.22
C ASP A 789 -30.88 -7.67 0.52
N THR A 790 -30.47 -6.46 0.13
CA THR A 790 -31.03 -5.22 0.71
C THR A 790 -32.52 -5.10 0.45
N ALA A 791 -32.99 -5.30 -0.78
CA ALA A 791 -34.40 -5.18 -1.12
C ALA A 791 -35.25 -6.26 -0.45
N LEU A 792 -34.78 -7.51 -0.47
CA LEU A 792 -35.48 -8.63 0.14
C LEU A 792 -35.64 -8.43 1.66
N VAL A 793 -34.56 -8.17 2.39
CA VAL A 793 -34.63 -8.00 3.85
C VAL A 793 -35.51 -6.83 4.24
N TRP A 794 -35.43 -5.68 3.57
CA TRP A 794 -36.33 -4.56 3.87
C TRP A 794 -37.79 -4.86 3.55
N ARG A 795 -38.08 -5.74 2.59
CA ARG A 795 -39.45 -6.19 2.29
C ARG A 795 -39.97 -7.16 3.34
N VAL A 796 -39.20 -8.20 3.66
CA VAL A 796 -39.71 -9.34 4.45
C VAL A 796 -39.34 -9.29 5.92
N ALA A 797 -38.40 -8.45 6.33
CA ALA A 797 -37.86 -8.40 7.70
C ALA A 797 -37.43 -6.99 8.13
N SER A 798 -38.22 -5.96 7.77
CA SER A 798 -37.98 -4.58 8.22
C SER A 798 -37.86 -4.49 9.75
N ASN A 799 -36.88 -3.72 10.23
CA ASN A 799 -36.70 -3.40 11.64
C ASN A 799 -37.45 -2.12 12.08
N GLY A 800 -38.24 -1.51 11.19
CA GLY A 800 -39.01 -0.30 11.45
C GLY A 800 -38.22 1.01 11.44
N ASN A 801 -36.90 0.99 11.20
CA ASN A 801 -36.09 2.21 11.14
C ASN A 801 -36.20 2.89 9.76
N LEU A 802 -37.18 3.80 9.62
CA LEU A 802 -37.46 4.51 8.37
C LEU A 802 -36.25 5.31 7.85
N ALA A 803 -35.45 5.90 8.74
CA ALA A 803 -34.28 6.68 8.34
C ALA A 803 -33.19 5.82 7.66
N LEU A 804 -32.98 4.59 8.16
CA LEU A 804 -32.10 3.62 7.50
C LEU A 804 -32.70 3.11 6.19
N GLN A 805 -34.03 2.92 6.14
CA GLN A 805 -34.73 2.49 4.93
C GLN A 805 -34.61 3.54 3.80
N ASP A 806 -34.76 4.83 4.12
CA ASP A 806 -34.59 5.94 3.19
C ASP A 806 -33.12 6.07 2.73
N ARG A 807 -32.16 5.83 3.62
CA ARG A 807 -30.72 5.82 3.29
C ARG A 807 -30.37 4.68 2.35
N ALA A 808 -30.94 3.50 2.56
CA ALA A 808 -30.77 2.35 1.68
C ALA A 808 -31.30 2.67 0.27
N LEU A 809 -32.52 3.23 0.18
CA LEU A 809 -33.11 3.65 -1.09
C LEU A 809 -32.28 4.73 -1.79
N ALA A 810 -31.84 5.76 -1.06
CA ALA A 810 -31.00 6.82 -1.62
C ALA A 810 -29.68 6.27 -2.17
N THR A 811 -29.12 5.24 -1.54
CA THR A 811 -27.93 4.55 -2.05
C THR A 811 -28.25 3.75 -3.31
N LEU A 812 -29.34 2.96 -3.30
CA LEU A 812 -29.82 2.22 -4.47
C LEU A 812 -29.99 3.14 -5.69
N GLN A 813 -30.57 4.33 -5.51
CA GLN A 813 -30.76 5.34 -6.56
C GLN A 813 -29.45 5.84 -7.18
N LYS A 814 -28.33 5.85 -6.45
CA LYS A 814 -27.00 6.21 -7.00
C LYS A 814 -26.48 5.17 -8.00
N TYR A 815 -26.92 3.91 -7.86
CA TYR A 815 -26.53 2.80 -8.71
C TYR A 815 -27.55 2.49 -9.80
N ARG A 816 -28.34 3.50 -10.19
CA ARG A 816 -29.32 3.38 -11.28
C ARG A 816 -28.66 3.62 -12.64
N THR A 817 -28.96 2.76 -13.61
CA THR A 817 -28.51 2.87 -15.00
C THR A 817 -29.32 3.91 -15.77
N ALA A 818 -28.80 4.36 -16.93
CA ALA A 818 -29.46 5.36 -17.76
C ALA A 818 -30.83 4.91 -18.30
N ASP A 819 -31.03 3.61 -18.48
CA ASP A 819 -32.32 3.00 -18.85
C ASP A 819 -33.24 2.73 -17.64
N GLY A 820 -32.83 3.13 -16.44
CA GLY A 820 -33.67 3.17 -15.25
C GLY A 820 -33.67 1.91 -14.40
N LEU A 821 -32.79 0.94 -14.69
CA LEU A 821 -32.57 -0.29 -13.90
C LEU A 821 -31.55 -0.05 -12.78
N TYR A 822 -31.47 -0.96 -11.82
CA TYR A 822 -30.52 -0.88 -10.70
C TYR A 822 -29.41 -1.90 -10.85
N ARG A 823 -28.18 -1.50 -10.55
CA ARG A 823 -27.02 -2.39 -10.53
C ARG A 823 -27.00 -3.24 -9.26
N THR A 824 -26.29 -4.36 -9.32
CA THR A 824 -26.18 -5.36 -8.24
C THR A 824 -25.44 -4.83 -7.02
N TRP A 825 -24.20 -4.39 -7.17
CA TRP A 825 -23.32 -4.00 -6.07
C TRP A 825 -23.47 -2.52 -5.73
N LEU A 826 -23.62 -2.22 -4.44
CA LEU A 826 -23.91 -0.88 -3.91
C LEU A 826 -22.66 -0.17 -3.36
N ALA A 827 -21.54 -0.36 -4.04
CA ALA A 827 -20.28 0.33 -3.78
C ALA A 827 -19.56 0.69 -5.10
N PRO A 828 -18.67 1.70 -5.11
CA PRO A 828 -17.77 1.94 -6.23
C PRO A 828 -16.87 0.71 -6.46
N GLN A 829 -16.49 0.43 -7.71
CA GLN A 829 -15.73 -0.79 -8.04
C GLN A 829 -14.37 -0.90 -7.32
N ASN A 830 -13.73 0.24 -7.02
CA ASN A 830 -12.48 0.27 -6.24
C ASN A 830 -12.68 0.00 -4.74
N GLN A 831 -13.93 -0.14 -4.28
CA GLN A 831 -14.33 -0.53 -2.93
C GLN A 831 -15.00 -1.90 -2.92
N TYR A 832 -14.92 -2.65 -4.02
CA TYR A 832 -15.40 -4.02 -4.04
C TYR A 832 -14.55 -4.88 -3.12
N GLU A 833 -15.22 -5.47 -2.14
CA GLU A 833 -14.65 -6.40 -1.20
C GLU A 833 -15.20 -7.80 -1.51
N CYS A 834 -14.31 -8.78 -1.63
CA CYS A 834 -14.63 -10.21 -1.57
C CYS A 834 -15.59 -10.74 -2.62
N ILE A 835 -15.67 -10.07 -3.78
CA ILE A 835 -16.48 -10.49 -4.91
C ILE A 835 -15.61 -10.73 -6.14
N ASP A 836 -16.02 -11.71 -6.93
CA ASP A 836 -15.53 -11.96 -8.28
C ASP A 836 -16.65 -11.56 -9.24
N PRO A 837 -16.65 -10.31 -9.73
CA PRO A 837 -17.83 -9.71 -10.32
C PRO A 837 -18.06 -10.13 -11.79
N GLY A 838 -17.28 -11.09 -12.30
CA GLY A 838 -17.35 -11.54 -13.68
C GLY A 838 -16.92 -10.50 -14.71
N SER A 839 -17.32 -10.71 -15.96
CA SER A 839 -16.95 -9.91 -17.13
C SER A 839 -17.62 -8.54 -17.19
N ALA A 840 -18.82 -8.41 -16.62
CA ALA A 840 -19.53 -7.15 -16.46
C ALA A 840 -19.58 -6.80 -14.97
N PRO A 841 -18.67 -5.95 -14.44
CA PRO A 841 -18.41 -5.88 -12.99
C PRO A 841 -19.56 -5.41 -12.09
N ASN A 842 -20.63 -4.86 -12.68
CA ASN A 842 -21.81 -4.46 -11.89
C ASN A 842 -23.08 -4.53 -12.75
N PRO A 843 -23.52 -5.73 -13.12
CA PRO A 843 -24.63 -5.87 -14.05
C PRO A 843 -25.96 -5.58 -13.33
N PRO A 844 -26.97 -5.03 -14.02
CA PRO A 844 -28.35 -5.24 -13.62
C PRO A 844 -28.74 -6.69 -13.91
N ASP A 845 -29.48 -7.31 -12.99
CA ASP A 845 -30.01 -8.67 -13.12
C ASP A 845 -31.54 -8.69 -12.89
N ILE A 846 -32.24 -9.57 -13.62
CA ILE A 846 -33.69 -9.67 -13.66
C ILE A 846 -34.32 -10.01 -12.30
N GLY A 847 -33.72 -10.93 -11.54
CA GLY A 847 -34.23 -11.31 -10.21
C GLY A 847 -34.09 -10.15 -9.23
N ILE A 848 -32.93 -9.49 -9.26
CA ILE A 848 -32.65 -8.31 -8.45
C ILE A 848 -33.65 -7.19 -8.76
N GLN A 849 -33.95 -6.94 -10.04
CA GLN A 849 -34.94 -5.92 -10.41
C GLN A 849 -36.33 -6.26 -9.87
N ILE A 850 -36.72 -7.53 -9.90
CA ILE A 850 -38.00 -8.00 -9.38
C ILE A 850 -38.06 -7.76 -7.87
N HIS A 851 -37.03 -8.11 -7.12
CA HIS A 851 -37.03 -7.93 -5.67
C HIS A 851 -37.03 -6.46 -5.25
N ILE A 852 -36.29 -5.59 -5.96
CA ILE A 852 -36.38 -4.14 -5.78
C ILE A 852 -37.80 -3.64 -6.07
N LEU A 853 -38.44 -4.09 -7.16
CA LEU A 853 -39.79 -3.67 -7.51
C LEU A 853 -40.80 -4.07 -6.41
N LEU A 854 -40.70 -5.29 -5.89
CA LEU A 854 -41.55 -5.77 -4.80
C LEU A 854 -41.34 -4.97 -3.51
N TRP A 855 -40.09 -4.64 -3.17
CA TRP A 855 -39.80 -3.76 -2.04
C TRP A 855 -40.36 -2.35 -2.24
N LEU A 856 -40.12 -1.73 -3.40
CA LEU A 856 -40.67 -0.41 -3.75
C LEU A 856 -42.20 -0.42 -3.73
N HIS A 857 -42.85 -1.48 -4.22
CA HIS A 857 -44.32 -1.56 -4.17
C HIS A 857 -44.83 -1.56 -2.73
N HIS A 858 -44.15 -2.27 -1.83
CA HIS A 858 -44.52 -2.36 -0.42
C HIS A 858 -44.22 -1.07 0.37
N ALA A 859 -43.00 -0.53 0.26
CA ALA A 859 -42.52 0.57 1.10
C ALA A 859 -42.66 1.96 0.43
N TYR A 860 -42.60 2.03 -0.90
CA TYR A 860 -42.54 3.29 -1.68
C TYR A 860 -43.48 3.26 -2.89
N PRO A 861 -44.81 3.13 -2.69
CA PRO A 861 -45.77 2.80 -3.76
C PRO A 861 -45.80 3.82 -4.92
N ALA A 862 -45.37 5.07 -4.69
CA ALA A 862 -45.26 6.08 -5.74
C ALA A 862 -44.09 5.82 -6.72
N GLN A 863 -43.02 5.14 -6.28
CA GLN A 863 -41.82 4.87 -7.08
C GLN A 863 -41.93 3.56 -7.90
N ALA A 864 -42.81 2.64 -7.51
CA ALA A 864 -42.96 1.34 -8.16
C ALA A 864 -43.50 1.41 -9.61
N PRO A 865 -44.56 2.18 -9.95
CA PRO A 865 -45.08 2.20 -11.32
C PRO A 865 -44.11 2.76 -12.37
N PRO A 866 -43.36 3.86 -12.12
CA PRO A 866 -42.31 4.31 -13.03
C PRO A 866 -41.19 3.28 -13.23
N PHE A 867 -40.79 2.59 -12.16
CA PHE A 867 -39.77 1.55 -12.25
C PHE A 867 -40.25 0.32 -13.01
N CYS A 868 -41.49 -0.13 -12.77
CA CYS A 868 -42.14 -1.20 -13.53
C CYS A 868 -42.09 -0.93 -15.05
N ARG A 869 -42.45 0.28 -15.50
CA ARG A 869 -42.38 0.65 -16.92
C ARG A 869 -40.96 0.60 -17.50
N ALA A 870 -39.95 0.94 -16.70
CA ALA A 870 -38.55 0.82 -17.12
C ALA A 870 -38.15 -0.66 -17.25
N LEU A 871 -38.54 -1.49 -16.29
CA LEU A 871 -38.28 -2.93 -16.29
C LEU A 871 -38.97 -3.64 -17.46
N GLN A 872 -40.25 -3.37 -17.72
CA GLN A 872 -41.00 -3.96 -18.84
C GLN A 872 -40.35 -3.73 -20.20
N LYS A 873 -39.74 -2.55 -20.42
CA LYS A 873 -39.01 -2.25 -21.67
C LYS A 873 -37.76 -3.10 -21.89
N ARG A 874 -37.22 -3.70 -20.82
CA ARG A 874 -35.94 -4.42 -20.81
C ARG A 874 -36.08 -5.88 -20.42
N ALA A 875 -37.23 -6.33 -19.92
CA ALA A 875 -37.45 -7.66 -19.36
C ALA A 875 -37.15 -8.83 -20.32
N ALA A 876 -37.27 -8.60 -21.63
CA ALA A 876 -36.91 -9.56 -22.68
C ALA A 876 -35.40 -9.62 -23.00
N ASP A 877 -34.58 -8.72 -22.46
CA ASP A 877 -33.13 -8.70 -22.71
C ASP A 877 -32.44 -9.86 -21.97
N GLU A 878 -31.93 -10.83 -22.72
CA GLU A 878 -31.24 -11.98 -22.14
C GLU A 878 -30.01 -11.61 -21.29
N ARG A 879 -29.44 -10.41 -21.48
CA ARG A 879 -28.30 -9.95 -20.68
C ARG A 879 -28.65 -9.67 -19.22
N LEU A 880 -29.94 -9.57 -18.88
CA LEU A 880 -30.39 -9.44 -17.49
C LEU A 880 -30.38 -10.77 -16.74
N TRP A 881 -30.09 -11.90 -17.39
CA TRP A 881 -30.04 -13.22 -16.74
C TRP A 881 -28.61 -13.57 -16.34
N VAL A 882 -28.08 -12.93 -15.30
CA VAL A 882 -26.70 -13.11 -14.85
C VAL A 882 -26.61 -14.14 -13.73
N TYR A 883 -27.39 -13.96 -12.66
CA TYR A 883 -27.35 -14.81 -11.46
C TYR A 883 -28.40 -15.93 -11.47
N TYR A 884 -29.37 -15.84 -12.39
CA TYR A 884 -30.50 -16.77 -12.49
C TYR A 884 -30.56 -17.54 -13.82
N GLN A 885 -29.53 -17.44 -14.67
CA GLN A 885 -29.51 -18.05 -16.01
C GLN A 885 -29.79 -19.56 -16.01
N HIS A 886 -29.28 -20.30 -15.02
CA HIS A 886 -29.51 -21.74 -14.85
C HIS A 886 -30.48 -22.07 -13.71
N ALA A 887 -31.03 -21.05 -13.04
CA ALA A 887 -31.89 -21.18 -11.87
C ALA A 887 -33.23 -20.44 -12.07
N PRO A 888 -34.04 -20.85 -13.07
CA PRO A 888 -35.30 -20.17 -13.40
C PRO A 888 -36.35 -20.22 -12.27
N ALA A 889 -36.15 -21.09 -11.29
CA ALA A 889 -37.05 -21.30 -10.16
C ALA A 889 -37.38 -20.00 -9.41
N ALA A 890 -36.36 -19.27 -8.98
CA ALA A 890 -36.52 -18.03 -8.20
C ALA A 890 -37.34 -16.98 -8.95
N ILE A 891 -37.18 -16.89 -10.27
CA ILE A 891 -37.92 -15.94 -11.11
C ILE A 891 -39.35 -16.43 -11.35
N ALA A 892 -39.50 -17.72 -11.64
CA ALA A 892 -40.78 -18.34 -11.96
C ALA A 892 -41.80 -18.14 -10.83
N MET A 893 -41.41 -18.31 -9.57
CA MET A 893 -42.33 -18.14 -8.44
C MET A 893 -42.86 -16.71 -8.27
N ARG A 894 -42.15 -15.69 -8.76
CA ARG A 894 -42.52 -14.27 -8.61
C ARG A 894 -43.50 -13.78 -9.67
N LEU A 895 -43.71 -14.51 -10.76
CA LEU A 895 -44.53 -14.04 -11.90
C LEU A 895 -45.96 -13.68 -11.51
N LYS A 896 -46.60 -14.48 -10.65
CA LYS A 896 -47.98 -14.22 -10.24
C LYS A 896 -48.10 -13.03 -9.28
N GLU A 897 -47.10 -12.87 -8.40
CA GLU A 897 -46.98 -11.72 -7.51
C GLU A 897 -46.84 -10.43 -8.33
N LEU A 898 -46.00 -10.44 -9.37
CA LEU A 898 -45.82 -9.32 -10.31
C LEU A 898 -47.10 -8.95 -11.07
N GLU A 899 -47.85 -9.93 -11.56
CA GLU A 899 -49.18 -9.68 -12.16
C GLU A 899 -50.13 -9.01 -11.15
N SER A 900 -50.16 -9.49 -9.90
CA SER A 900 -51.06 -9.00 -8.87
C SER A 900 -50.80 -7.54 -8.46
N ILE A 901 -49.55 -7.08 -8.57
CA ILE A 901 -49.17 -5.68 -8.30
C ILE A 901 -49.24 -4.79 -9.54
N GLY A 902 -49.79 -5.30 -10.65
CA GLY A 902 -49.99 -4.55 -11.89
C GLY A 902 -48.71 -4.37 -12.74
N CYS A 903 -47.72 -5.25 -12.57
CA CYS A 903 -46.47 -5.22 -13.33
C CYS A 903 -46.14 -6.56 -14.02
N PRO A 904 -46.98 -7.06 -14.96
CA PRO A 904 -46.64 -8.25 -15.71
C PRO A 904 -45.36 -8.01 -16.54
N LEU A 905 -44.45 -8.97 -16.53
CA LEU A 905 -43.18 -8.91 -17.28
C LEU A 905 -43.19 -9.94 -18.42
N GLU A 906 -42.84 -9.51 -19.62
CA GLU A 906 -42.58 -10.41 -20.75
C GLU A 906 -41.13 -10.92 -20.66
N LEU A 907 -40.96 -12.17 -20.25
CA LEU A 907 -39.65 -12.82 -20.08
C LEU A 907 -39.37 -13.84 -21.20
N PRO A 908 -38.10 -14.06 -21.58
CA PRO A 908 -37.75 -15.06 -22.59
C PRO A 908 -38.16 -16.48 -22.14
N VAL A 909 -38.91 -17.19 -22.98
CA VAL A 909 -39.48 -18.52 -22.65
C VAL A 909 -38.37 -19.55 -22.37
N ASN A 910 -37.27 -19.51 -23.13
CA ASN A 910 -36.10 -20.36 -22.93
C ASN A 910 -35.48 -20.18 -21.52
N ARG A 911 -35.55 -18.97 -20.95
CA ARG A 911 -35.06 -18.64 -19.60
C ARG A 911 -36.01 -19.03 -18.48
N LEU A 912 -37.23 -19.48 -18.79
CA LEU A 912 -38.18 -20.05 -17.82
C LEU A 912 -38.21 -21.59 -17.84
N SER A 913 -37.30 -22.22 -18.59
CA SER A 913 -37.11 -23.67 -18.67
C SER A 913 -35.76 -24.08 -18.08
N THR A 914 -35.61 -25.35 -17.68
CA THR A 914 -34.34 -25.86 -17.13
C THR A 914 -33.82 -27.06 -17.92
N GLN A 915 -32.51 -27.10 -18.10
CA GLN A 915 -31.76 -28.26 -18.60
C GLN A 915 -30.92 -28.92 -17.49
N VAL A 916 -31.02 -28.40 -16.25
CA VAL A 916 -30.30 -28.92 -15.10
C VAL A 916 -31.04 -30.16 -14.59
N ALA A 917 -30.33 -31.29 -14.50
CA ALA A 917 -30.90 -32.54 -14.03
C ALA A 917 -31.57 -32.38 -12.66
N GLY A 918 -32.75 -32.98 -12.49
CA GLY A 918 -33.50 -32.93 -11.24
C GLY A 918 -34.27 -31.64 -10.94
N GLN A 919 -34.15 -30.59 -11.78
CA GLN A 919 -34.81 -29.30 -11.51
C GLN A 919 -36.23 -29.16 -12.09
N GLN A 920 -36.63 -30.00 -13.07
CA GLN A 920 -37.97 -29.94 -13.66
C GLN A 920 -39.12 -30.15 -12.66
N PRO A 921 -39.04 -31.09 -11.70
CA PRO A 921 -40.08 -31.24 -10.66
C PRO A 921 -40.32 -29.96 -9.87
N TRP A 922 -39.27 -29.18 -9.56
CA TRP A 922 -39.40 -27.92 -8.84
C TRP A 922 -40.16 -26.86 -9.64
N LEU A 923 -39.86 -26.73 -10.94
CA LEU A 923 -40.62 -25.86 -11.85
C LEU A 923 -42.10 -26.25 -11.92
N ASN A 924 -42.40 -27.55 -11.88
CA ASN A 924 -43.78 -28.04 -11.84
C ASN A 924 -44.47 -27.62 -10.52
N VAL A 925 -43.80 -27.77 -9.37
CA VAL A 925 -44.33 -27.33 -8.06
C VAL A 925 -44.70 -25.84 -8.09
N MET A 926 -43.81 -24.98 -8.55
CA MET A 926 -44.08 -23.53 -8.64
C MET A 926 -45.19 -23.21 -9.64
N ALA A 927 -45.27 -23.92 -10.77
CA ALA A 927 -46.38 -23.76 -11.70
C ALA A 927 -47.73 -24.08 -11.05
N ARG A 928 -47.80 -25.15 -10.24
CA ARG A 928 -49.00 -25.51 -9.47
C ARG A 928 -49.35 -24.49 -8.40
N ILE A 929 -48.37 -23.96 -7.67
CA ILE A 929 -48.60 -22.88 -6.69
C ILE A 929 -49.18 -21.64 -7.37
N ARG A 930 -48.63 -21.20 -8.51
CA ARG A 930 -49.16 -20.05 -9.26
C ARG A 930 -50.58 -20.28 -9.79
N GLN A 931 -50.88 -21.51 -10.20
CA GLN A 931 -52.22 -21.88 -10.65
C GLN A 931 -53.23 -21.73 -9.50
N LEU A 932 -52.90 -22.22 -8.31
CA LEU A 932 -53.70 -22.10 -7.08
C LEU A 932 -53.90 -20.65 -6.61
N GLN A 933 -52.95 -19.75 -6.91
CA GLN A 933 -53.06 -18.31 -6.62
C GLN A 933 -53.98 -17.55 -7.60
N GLY A 934 -54.38 -18.16 -8.72
CA GLY A 934 -55.10 -17.49 -9.79
C GLY A 934 -56.61 -17.70 -9.76
N LYS A 935 -57.07 -18.91 -10.08
CA LYS A 935 -58.48 -19.28 -10.20
C LYS A 935 -58.75 -20.54 -9.37
N PRO A 936 -60.01 -20.78 -8.96
CA PRO A 936 -60.40 -22.08 -8.40
C PRO A 936 -60.02 -23.19 -9.39
N ILE A 937 -59.33 -24.22 -8.89
CA ILE A 937 -58.91 -25.39 -9.69
C ILE A 937 -59.97 -26.49 -9.64
N ASP A 938 -60.02 -27.33 -10.66
CA ASP A 938 -60.95 -28.46 -10.70
C ASP A 938 -60.44 -29.68 -9.90
N PRO A 939 -61.31 -30.68 -9.61
CA PRO A 939 -60.90 -31.89 -8.87
C PRO A 939 -59.79 -32.72 -9.55
N SER A 940 -59.66 -32.67 -10.88
CA SER A 940 -58.62 -33.39 -11.62
C SER A 940 -57.25 -32.73 -11.43
N GLU A 941 -57.21 -31.40 -11.49
CA GLU A 941 -56.01 -30.60 -11.21
C GLU A 941 -55.56 -30.76 -9.76
N GLN A 942 -56.51 -30.81 -8.83
CA GLN A 942 -56.24 -31.08 -7.42
C GLN A 942 -55.66 -32.48 -7.18
N ALA A 943 -56.18 -33.50 -7.86
CA ALA A 943 -55.63 -34.86 -7.81
C ALA A 943 -54.22 -34.91 -8.41
N SER A 944 -53.96 -34.16 -9.49
CA SER A 944 -52.62 -34.04 -10.09
C SER A 944 -51.61 -33.41 -9.12
N ASN A 945 -52.02 -32.39 -8.35
CA ASN A 945 -51.18 -31.79 -7.31
C ASN A 945 -50.86 -32.80 -6.20
N SER A 946 -51.84 -33.56 -5.74
CA SER A 946 -51.63 -34.62 -4.73
C SER A 946 -50.67 -35.70 -5.22
N GLU A 947 -50.72 -36.07 -6.50
CA GLU A 947 -49.80 -37.05 -7.07
C GLU A 947 -48.35 -36.51 -7.13
N LEU A 948 -48.17 -35.26 -7.56
CA LEU A 948 -46.85 -34.61 -7.53
C LEU A 948 -46.27 -34.54 -6.10
N LEU A 949 -47.11 -34.22 -5.10
CA LEU A 949 -46.70 -34.17 -3.70
C LEU A 949 -46.26 -35.56 -3.19
N LYS A 950 -46.98 -36.63 -3.55
CA LYS A 950 -46.60 -38.02 -3.21
C LYS A 950 -45.27 -38.41 -3.83
N GLN A 951 -45.05 -38.08 -5.09
CA GLN A 951 -43.80 -38.37 -5.79
C GLN A 951 -42.59 -37.69 -5.13
N LEU A 952 -42.75 -36.43 -4.70
CA LEU A 952 -41.68 -35.70 -4.01
C LEU A 952 -41.42 -36.21 -2.60
N ALA A 953 -42.47 -36.62 -1.87
CA ALA A 953 -42.37 -37.17 -0.51
C ALA A 953 -41.86 -38.63 -0.46
N ALA A 954 -41.85 -39.33 -1.60
CA ALA A 954 -41.45 -40.73 -1.68
C ALA A 954 -40.06 -41.00 -1.09
N HIS A 955 -39.92 -42.17 -0.46
CA HIS A 955 -38.69 -42.62 0.20
C HIS A 955 -38.12 -41.60 1.21
N GLY A 956 -39.00 -40.90 1.94
CA GLY A 956 -38.62 -39.89 2.90
C GLY A 956 -37.95 -38.67 2.28
N PHE A 957 -38.57 -38.12 1.23
CA PHE A 957 -38.07 -36.96 0.51
C PHE A 957 -36.66 -37.18 -0.09
N ALA A 958 -36.39 -38.38 -0.59
CA ALA A 958 -35.11 -38.72 -1.23
C ALA A 958 -34.80 -37.77 -2.42
N SER A 959 -35.83 -37.27 -3.11
CA SER A 959 -35.71 -36.29 -4.19
C SER A 959 -35.10 -34.97 -3.72
N ILE A 960 -35.49 -34.46 -2.54
CA ILE A 960 -34.96 -33.23 -1.95
C ILE A 960 -33.49 -33.40 -1.56
N THR A 961 -33.11 -34.58 -1.10
CA THR A 961 -31.73 -34.86 -0.67
C THR A 961 -30.80 -35.09 -1.85
N ARG A 962 -31.28 -35.74 -2.91
CA ARG A 962 -30.48 -36.06 -4.11
C ARG A 962 -30.40 -34.89 -5.09
N ASP A 963 -31.52 -34.23 -5.32
CA ASP A 963 -31.71 -33.18 -6.33
C ASP A 963 -32.38 -31.93 -5.69
N PRO A 964 -31.73 -31.27 -4.70
CA PRO A 964 -32.29 -30.09 -4.06
C PRO A 964 -32.53 -28.95 -5.05
N LEU A 965 -33.33 -27.98 -4.64
CA LEU A 965 -33.67 -26.83 -5.45
C LEU A 965 -32.43 -25.97 -5.74
N LEU A 966 -32.08 -25.79 -7.02
CA LEU A 966 -31.11 -24.79 -7.47
C LEU A 966 -31.82 -23.44 -7.60
N PHE A 967 -31.43 -22.46 -6.80
CA PHE A 967 -32.19 -21.21 -6.71
C PHE A 967 -31.47 -20.00 -7.31
N PHE A 968 -30.14 -19.98 -7.29
CA PHE A 968 -29.33 -19.01 -8.03
C PHE A 968 -27.89 -19.51 -8.19
N HIS A 969 -27.08 -18.79 -8.95
CA HIS A 969 -25.65 -19.01 -9.11
C HIS A 969 -24.91 -17.68 -9.21
N ASN A 970 -23.59 -17.66 -9.00
CA ASN A 970 -22.81 -16.45 -9.27
C ASN A 970 -22.62 -16.22 -10.78
N ASP A 971 -21.99 -15.11 -11.18
CA ASP A 971 -21.77 -14.80 -12.60
C ASP A 971 -20.98 -15.95 -13.28
N MET A 972 -21.50 -16.48 -14.39
CA MET A 972 -20.90 -17.61 -15.11
C MET A 972 -19.55 -17.31 -15.77
N SER A 973 -19.19 -16.02 -15.86
CA SER A 973 -17.88 -15.53 -16.30
C SER A 973 -16.89 -15.27 -15.16
N ALA A 974 -17.29 -15.47 -13.90
CA ALA A 974 -16.39 -15.41 -12.74
C ALA A 974 -15.33 -16.53 -12.79
N SER A 975 -14.17 -16.27 -12.19
CA SER A 975 -13.04 -17.21 -12.08
C SER A 975 -13.36 -18.43 -11.21
N VAL A 976 -14.24 -18.28 -10.22
CA VAL A 976 -14.77 -19.40 -9.41
C VAL A 976 -16.26 -19.51 -9.63
N LYS A 977 -16.73 -20.66 -10.13
CA LYS A 977 -18.16 -20.93 -10.31
C LYS A 977 -18.77 -21.49 -9.03
N ARG A 978 -19.94 -20.96 -8.66
CA ARG A 978 -20.74 -21.41 -7.53
C ARG A 978 -22.20 -21.52 -7.91
N PHE A 979 -22.80 -22.66 -7.60
CA PHE A 979 -24.21 -22.96 -7.80
C PHE A 979 -24.84 -23.21 -6.43
N TYR A 980 -25.94 -22.53 -6.12
CA TYR A 980 -26.52 -22.50 -4.78
C TYR A 980 -27.83 -23.27 -4.69
N TRP A 981 -27.82 -24.27 -3.81
CA TRP A 981 -28.85 -25.26 -3.62
C TRP A 981 -29.47 -25.15 -2.24
N SER A 982 -30.75 -25.46 -2.11
CA SER A 982 -31.42 -25.49 -0.81
C SER A 982 -32.37 -26.67 -0.68
N ARG A 983 -32.04 -27.56 0.26
CA ARG A 983 -32.95 -28.61 0.74
C ARG A 983 -34.12 -28.01 1.51
N ASP A 984 -33.83 -26.99 2.31
CA ASP A 984 -34.80 -26.31 3.16
C ASP A 984 -35.89 -25.62 2.33
N MET A 985 -35.53 -24.92 1.26
CA MET A 985 -36.52 -24.38 0.30
C MET A 985 -37.32 -25.47 -0.39
N GLY A 986 -36.73 -26.64 -0.63
CA GLY A 986 -37.44 -27.79 -1.18
C GLY A 986 -38.58 -28.24 -0.27
N TYR A 987 -38.32 -28.39 1.04
CA TYR A 987 -39.35 -28.71 2.03
C TYR A 987 -40.39 -27.57 2.13
N ALA A 988 -39.94 -26.32 2.10
CA ALA A 988 -40.80 -25.15 2.15
C ALA A 988 -41.78 -25.07 0.98
N LEU A 989 -41.32 -25.29 -0.25
CA LEU A 989 -42.15 -25.31 -1.46
C LEU A 989 -43.14 -26.47 -1.45
N TRP A 990 -42.72 -27.63 -0.96
CA TRP A 990 -43.61 -28.78 -0.81
C TRP A 990 -44.74 -28.48 0.17
N LEU A 991 -44.42 -27.92 1.34
CA LEU A 991 -45.41 -27.48 2.33
C LEU A 991 -46.34 -26.42 1.77
N ARG A 992 -45.79 -25.47 1.01
CA ARG A 992 -46.56 -24.42 0.36
C ARG A 992 -47.60 -24.98 -0.59
N LEU A 993 -47.19 -25.86 -1.51
CA LEU A 993 -48.10 -26.51 -2.44
C LEU A 993 -49.14 -27.38 -1.73
N TYR A 994 -48.73 -28.16 -0.71
CA TYR A 994 -49.63 -29.01 0.05
C TYR A 994 -50.77 -28.19 0.70
N HIS A 995 -50.43 -27.15 1.47
CA HIS A 995 -51.43 -26.38 2.19
C HIS A 995 -52.30 -25.52 1.26
N ASP A 996 -51.76 -24.95 0.18
CA ASP A 996 -52.58 -24.26 -0.82
C ASP A 996 -53.55 -25.23 -1.52
N ASN A 997 -53.11 -26.46 -1.80
CA ASN A 997 -53.95 -27.49 -2.40
C ASN A 997 -55.04 -27.99 -1.42
N GLU A 998 -54.74 -28.17 -0.13
CA GLU A 998 -55.75 -28.50 0.88
C GLU A 998 -56.76 -27.36 1.07
N ARG A 999 -56.31 -26.10 1.07
CA ARG A 999 -57.20 -24.94 1.19
C ARG A 999 -58.21 -24.88 0.03
N SER A 1000 -57.78 -25.25 -1.18
CA SER A 1000 -58.67 -25.31 -2.36
C SER A 1000 -59.79 -26.34 -2.23
N LYS A 1001 -59.65 -27.39 -1.38
CA LYS A 1001 -60.71 -28.39 -1.12
C LYS A 1001 -61.89 -27.83 -0.34
N ILE A 1002 -61.64 -26.82 0.50
CA ILE A 1002 -62.59 -26.33 1.50
C ILE A 1002 -63.39 -25.11 0.97
N GLY A 1003 -63.15 -24.67 -0.28
CA GLY A 1003 -63.80 -23.51 -0.88
C GLY A 1003 -63.35 -22.16 -0.30
N GLY A 1004 -62.20 -22.11 0.38
CA GLY A 1004 -61.66 -20.89 0.97
C GLY A 1004 -61.09 -19.92 -0.08
N GLU A 1005 -61.21 -18.60 0.18
CA GLU A 1005 -60.63 -17.54 -0.67
C GLU A 1005 -59.11 -17.71 -0.85
N ALA A 1006 -58.62 -17.34 -2.03
CA ALA A 1006 -57.20 -17.34 -2.37
C ALA A 1006 -56.41 -16.35 -1.48
N VAL A 1007 -55.29 -16.78 -0.90
CA VAL A 1007 -54.42 -15.88 -0.11
C VAL A 1007 -53.64 -14.98 -1.08
N PRO A 1008 -53.68 -13.64 -0.91
CA PRO A 1008 -52.88 -12.74 -1.74
C PRO A 1008 -51.38 -13.07 -1.59
N ALA A 1009 -50.62 -12.88 -2.67
CA ALA A 1009 -49.20 -13.26 -2.76
C ALA A 1009 -48.27 -12.49 -1.80
N SER A 1010 -48.78 -11.49 -1.06
CA SER A 1010 -47.97 -10.61 -0.22
C SER A 1010 -48.28 -10.80 1.28
N PRO A 1011 -47.27 -10.73 2.17
CA PRO A 1011 -47.49 -10.70 3.61
C PRO A 1011 -48.38 -9.50 4.02
N PRO A 1012 -49.16 -9.61 5.10
CA PRO A 1012 -50.04 -8.52 5.54
C PRO A 1012 -49.24 -7.25 5.79
N ARG A 1013 -49.74 -6.11 5.28
CA ARG A 1013 -49.19 -4.77 5.53
C ARG A 1013 -49.02 -4.58 7.04
N GLN A 1014 -47.77 -4.55 7.53
CA GLN A 1014 -47.52 -4.04 8.87
C GLN A 1014 -47.73 -2.52 8.85
N GLY A 1015 -48.83 -2.09 9.46
CA GLY A 1015 -49.05 -0.73 9.98
C GLY A 1015 -48.91 0.42 8.99
N ALA A 1016 -49.94 0.69 8.20
CA ALA A 1016 -50.15 2.04 7.68
C ALA A 1016 -50.83 2.90 8.76
N ARG A 1017 -50.12 3.96 9.17
CA ARG A 1017 -50.61 5.24 9.76
C ARG A 1017 -51.27 5.20 11.15
N SER A 1018 -50.57 5.81 12.10
CA SER A 1018 -50.96 7.10 12.69
C SER A 1018 -49.76 8.02 12.71
#